data_AF-A0A316M890-F1
#
_entry.id   AF-A0A316M890-F1
#
_cell.length_a   1.000
_cell.length_b   1.000
_cell.length_c   1.000
_cell.angle_alpha   90.00
_cell.angle_beta   90.00
_cell.angle_gamma   90.00
#
_symmetry.space_group_name_H-M   'P 1'
#
loop_
_entity.id
_entity.type
_entity.pdbx_description
1 polymer ?
#
loop_
_entity_poly.entity_id
_entity_poly.type
_entity_poly.pdbx_seq_one_letter_code
_entity_poly.pdbx_strand_id
1 'polypeptide(L)'
;MKRIVASVLSAAMILSTFGNVTYAKDLKQEVIETKTYPQVQSYTAEKSGYWSLKNTSRFYIVESDSTLNNEKLYNDVKLISSEFAANGLSSNGVLDIVIGPKEKIKSGDIVVSIEKIEETSNEEGYKIEVKEDVVKITAANENGLFYGMRTVEKALIGNDGKMQLGTIVDYPEMGVRSFHLDLARKYFTKDWIISMIKDLSYQNISSIQIHFSENEGFRLESSVLENKIPGFEYPSNGYYTKADMKEIIDVAKKYHIEVIPSLDTPGHLGYVLNQLESKTGKDYSVRNLFPSDSRRNQTFNIFESEEAQTFLLEMIDEFAKFFSENGSTRMNIGGDEFLANFTSMSNEQYQTLMGFFNKASETVKKYGMKARAWNDGLLVQGYDGYKLDSDIEVCYWGLGKGSAPVKDFLKNGNKLVNYVDAYMYYALSPWWMNNANPKGEKIYKQWEPGKMNGLPGGISQDFEYPYPNQLLGASYALWCDMPNYQTEQVIAENLYMRTRSMAAKTWNPKGNKADYAEFEQFAKKVGRVPGYDKELPAAKDVVHVDELENPTLNGKQLSSLVLPIVQSYEVSEKSKSWTMDETTRFVIPKTEEYLSNVRLKEVVELVSAEFLEKQIPTNKEIDKVYDLESKVTSNDVVVTIDKENPITEKSNSDEAYKIEISDKGVKIVAASENAAMYALRTIQHLMINNNNKLTYGTIVDYPNVAERRVHVDMARKYISKDWIIQHIRELSYFKMNAIQLHFSENIGFRIESDFDPAIVSKDGYLTKKEIREILKEAKKYGINVIPSLDTPGHVQHILKVHPEYGQVDKYGNKSTVALDVTNPDAIKYIKGLYKEYMDLFEGCTDFHIGGDEYMEFDRPPFTTQYKSVLDNYAKEKFGQEYTWKDTMANYINDIAAFVHEGGFKPRIWNDGIYYGENSWSENKQQIKMHDYIGIDFWSQMGWNPSIARLETFIKKGHKDIYNVNASFFYYVLRPSKPNDGREQHSFDYLNQDQRIYNEWTPGQFQGNTIDDNSEVIGGASLAIWCDKPDLVTEDVITADISKELRSLASKSWNTSSNKIATIDEFKENYKKLGNVAAFKKGSSLPEVKPVKEVVELTYNELNQLIEKVEGLNGDDYTKESFDNLNEVLKEAKALLGAAKTQEEIDSMVSKLKDSINNLKIKEDGNGDNETPSVPGTPGNSNKPENEGSNNIENSPKTGDEFGPWGIVAISTVILGSVIMYRKRNKKVV
;
A
#
# COMPACT_ATOMS: atom_id res chain seq x y z
N MET A 1 -66.55 16.76 29.24
CA MET A 1 -65.42 17.06 28.32
C MET A 1 -64.60 15.78 28.21
N LYS A 2 -64.29 15.22 27.03
CA LYS A 2 -63.64 15.72 25.78
C LYS A 2 -62.14 15.38 25.78
N ARG A 3 -61.73 14.67 24.72
CA ARG A 3 -60.41 14.66 24.03
C ARG A 3 -59.21 13.94 24.69
N ILE A 4 -58.62 13.04 23.87
CA ILE A 4 -57.18 12.73 23.73
C ILE A 4 -56.56 12.02 24.96
N VAL A 5 -55.94 10.83 24.87
CA VAL A 5 -55.23 10.13 23.78
C VAL A 5 -55.73 8.67 23.63
N ALA A 6 -56.05 8.23 22.41
CA ALA A 6 -55.98 6.82 21.93
C ALA A 6 -56.56 6.73 20.50
N SER A 7 -55.73 6.90 19.47
CA SER A 7 -56.13 6.73 18.07
C SER A 7 -54.89 6.46 17.20
N VAL A 8 -55.06 5.78 16.07
CA VAL A 8 -54.00 5.29 15.16
C VAL A 8 -53.19 4.11 15.71
N LEU A 9 -53.85 2.95 15.81
CA LEU A 9 -53.29 1.64 15.41
C LEU A 9 -54.43 0.61 15.31
N SER A 10 -54.30 -0.35 14.38
CA SER A 10 -55.13 -1.56 14.25
C SER A 10 -56.63 -1.41 13.90
N ALA A 11 -56.94 -0.98 12.68
CA ALA A 11 -58.27 -1.14 12.05
C ALA A 11 -58.18 -1.22 10.51
N ALA A 12 -57.44 -2.21 9.98
CA ALA A 12 -57.10 -2.30 8.55
C ALA A 12 -57.11 -3.74 7.98
N MET A 13 -58.16 -4.51 8.25
CA MET A 13 -58.53 -5.72 7.50
C MET A 13 -60.06 -5.88 7.51
N ILE A 14 -60.59 -6.67 6.56
CA ILE A 14 -62.02 -6.94 6.34
C ILE A 14 -62.82 -5.72 5.83
N LEU A 15 -62.69 -5.43 4.52
CA LEU A 15 -63.82 -4.98 3.69
C LEU A 15 -63.50 -5.17 2.20
N SER A 16 -63.58 -6.42 1.74
CA SER A 16 -63.26 -6.81 0.36
C SER A 16 -64.19 -7.90 -0.17
N THR A 17 -65.35 -7.51 -0.74
CA THR A 17 -66.14 -8.33 -1.69
C THR A 17 -67.21 -7.49 -2.40
N PHE A 18 -67.18 -7.52 -3.73
CA PHE A 18 -68.25 -7.20 -4.71
C PHE A 18 -69.00 -5.84 -4.64
N GLY A 19 -68.97 -5.11 -5.76
CA GLY A 19 -69.73 -3.87 -5.95
C GLY A 19 -69.38 -3.12 -7.24
N ASN A 20 -69.51 -3.75 -8.41
CA ASN A 20 -69.24 -3.09 -9.70
C ASN A 20 -70.22 -1.93 -9.96
N VAL A 21 -69.69 -0.77 -10.36
CA VAL A 21 -70.03 -0.09 -11.64
C VAL A 21 -69.00 1.02 -11.89
N THR A 22 -68.68 1.25 -13.17
CA THR A 22 -67.64 2.17 -13.64
C THR A 22 -67.95 3.65 -13.40
N TYR A 23 -66.94 4.40 -12.99
CA TYR A 23 -66.58 5.64 -13.68
C TYR A 23 -65.11 5.58 -14.09
N ALA A 24 -64.87 5.33 -15.38
CA ALA A 24 -63.53 5.46 -15.94
C ALA A 24 -63.17 6.95 -16.00
N LYS A 25 -62.22 7.36 -15.17
CA LYS A 25 -61.38 8.53 -15.41
C LYS A 25 -60.03 8.01 -15.89
N ASP A 26 -59.50 8.57 -16.96
CA ASP A 26 -58.23 8.15 -17.53
C ASP A 26 -57.08 8.38 -16.54
N LEU A 27 -56.72 7.33 -15.81
CA LEU A 27 -55.39 7.19 -15.23
C LEU A 27 -54.41 6.96 -16.38
N LYS A 28 -54.10 8.03 -17.12
CA LYS A 28 -52.86 8.12 -17.87
C LYS A 28 -51.74 7.81 -16.89
N GLN A 29 -51.05 6.71 -17.12
CA GLN A 29 -49.82 6.38 -16.40
C GLN A 29 -48.86 7.54 -16.63
N GLU A 30 -48.49 8.27 -15.58
CA GLU A 30 -47.60 9.43 -15.73
C GLU A 30 -46.25 8.93 -16.26
N VAL A 31 -45.94 9.39 -17.48
CA VAL A 31 -44.66 9.19 -18.11
C VAL A 31 -43.73 10.23 -17.50
N ILE A 32 -42.85 9.78 -16.61
CA ILE A 32 -41.80 10.59 -16.00
C ILE A 32 -40.75 10.83 -17.09
N GLU A 33 -40.89 11.94 -17.81
CA GLU A 33 -39.91 12.40 -18.78
C GLU A 33 -38.53 12.56 -18.12
N THR A 34 -37.48 12.00 -18.70
CA THR A 34 -36.11 12.05 -18.13
C THR A 34 -35.61 13.49 -18.04
N LYS A 35 -35.79 14.14 -16.89
CA LYS A 35 -35.26 15.49 -16.65
C LYS A 35 -33.74 15.43 -16.44
N THR A 36 -33.01 16.40 -16.96
CA THR A 36 -31.54 16.50 -16.93
C THR A 36 -31.09 17.89 -16.48
N TYR A 37 -29.86 17.98 -15.93
CA TYR A 37 -29.23 19.25 -15.58
C TYR A 37 -27.72 19.25 -15.90
N PRO A 38 -27.22 20.17 -16.75
CA PRO A 38 -27.95 21.05 -17.67
C PRO A 38 -28.97 20.32 -18.57
N GLN A 39 -29.87 21.06 -19.23
CA GLN A 39 -30.82 20.47 -20.17
C GLN A 39 -30.12 20.06 -21.47
N VAL A 40 -30.23 18.78 -21.81
CA VAL A 40 -29.58 18.18 -22.99
C VAL A 40 -30.05 18.80 -24.31
N GLN A 41 -29.19 18.82 -25.33
CA GLN A 41 -29.51 19.35 -26.67
C GLN A 41 -30.75 18.66 -27.29
N SER A 42 -30.87 17.35 -27.14
CA SER A 42 -32.05 16.60 -27.56
C SER A 42 -32.32 15.36 -26.70
N TYR A 43 -33.60 15.05 -26.51
CA TYR A 43 -34.07 13.79 -25.97
C TYR A 43 -35.24 13.27 -26.81
N THR A 44 -35.13 12.05 -27.33
CA THR A 44 -36.18 11.35 -28.06
C THR A 44 -36.69 10.20 -27.20
N ALA A 45 -37.78 10.47 -26.48
CA ALA A 45 -38.43 9.54 -25.58
C ALA A 45 -39.22 8.43 -26.30
N GLU A 46 -39.14 7.20 -25.79
CA GLU A 46 -40.06 6.12 -26.18
C GLU A 46 -41.38 6.19 -25.41
N LYS A 47 -42.45 5.60 -25.96
CA LYS A 47 -43.83 5.79 -25.47
C LYS A 47 -44.10 5.24 -24.06
N SER A 48 -43.29 4.30 -23.57
CA SER A 48 -43.45 3.66 -22.27
C SER A 48 -42.20 2.87 -21.89
N GLY A 49 -41.80 2.91 -20.62
CA GLY A 49 -40.71 2.09 -20.08
C GLY A 49 -39.66 2.91 -19.34
N TYR A 50 -38.90 2.25 -18.47
CA TYR A 50 -37.80 2.85 -17.71
C TYR A 50 -36.67 1.84 -17.53
N TRP A 51 -35.43 2.31 -17.61
CA TRP A 51 -34.27 1.64 -17.06
C TRP A 51 -34.02 2.11 -15.62
N SER A 52 -33.43 1.24 -14.80
CA SER A 52 -32.93 1.56 -13.47
C SER A 52 -31.76 0.64 -13.13
N LEU A 53 -30.86 1.10 -12.26
CA LEU A 53 -29.77 0.27 -11.71
C LEU A 53 -30.31 -1.01 -11.08
N LYS A 54 -29.52 -2.08 -11.19
CA LYS A 54 -29.75 -3.41 -10.62
C LYS A 54 -28.62 -3.73 -9.65
N ASN A 55 -28.85 -4.64 -8.71
CA ASN A 55 -27.78 -5.12 -7.81
C ASN A 55 -26.59 -5.76 -8.57
N THR A 56 -26.79 -6.13 -9.84
CA THR A 56 -25.78 -6.69 -10.76
C THR A 56 -25.30 -5.68 -11.81
N SER A 57 -25.59 -4.39 -11.65
CA SER A 57 -25.11 -3.34 -12.55
C SER A 57 -23.60 -3.14 -12.43
N ARG A 58 -22.96 -2.84 -13.57
CA ARG A 58 -21.53 -2.57 -13.69
C ARG A 58 -21.33 -1.37 -14.61
N PHE A 59 -20.19 -0.71 -14.52
CA PHE A 59 -19.69 0.07 -15.67
C PHE A 59 -18.99 -0.88 -16.62
N TYR A 60 -19.41 -0.90 -17.88
CA TYR A 60 -18.91 -1.81 -18.90
C TYR A 60 -18.27 -1.04 -20.05
N ILE A 61 -16.94 -0.94 -20.03
CA ILE A 61 -16.13 -0.36 -21.09
C ILE A 61 -16.10 -1.35 -22.26
N VAL A 62 -16.55 -0.92 -23.42
CA VAL A 62 -16.42 -1.69 -24.66
C VAL A 62 -14.95 -1.67 -25.10
N GLU A 63 -14.37 -2.84 -25.23
CA GLU A 63 -12.99 -3.04 -25.71
C GLU A 63 -12.81 -2.55 -27.16
N SER A 64 -11.77 -1.74 -27.37
CA SER A 64 -11.23 -1.32 -28.67
C SER A 64 -9.83 -0.75 -28.49
N ASP A 65 -9.10 -0.52 -29.59
CA ASP A 65 -7.79 0.16 -29.59
C ASP A 65 -7.81 1.54 -28.89
N SER A 66 -8.98 2.18 -28.76
CA SER A 66 -9.14 3.48 -28.10
C SER A 66 -9.48 3.38 -26.60
N THR A 67 -9.92 2.21 -26.12
CA THR A 67 -10.30 2.01 -24.70
C THR A 67 -9.33 1.12 -23.94
N LEU A 68 -8.62 0.21 -24.62
CA LEU A 68 -7.55 -0.60 -24.05
C LEU A 68 -6.41 0.29 -23.54
N ASN A 69 -5.99 0.08 -22.29
CA ASN A 69 -4.95 0.83 -21.59
C ASN A 69 -5.21 2.35 -21.49
N ASN A 70 -6.45 2.80 -21.68
CA ASN A 70 -6.81 4.21 -21.60
C ASN A 70 -6.96 4.66 -20.14
N GLU A 71 -5.83 4.99 -19.50
CA GLU A 71 -5.79 5.41 -18.09
C GLU A 71 -6.71 6.61 -17.80
N LYS A 72 -6.89 7.54 -18.75
CA LYS A 72 -7.79 8.69 -18.57
C LYS A 72 -9.24 8.20 -18.45
N LEU A 73 -9.71 7.40 -19.40
CA LEU A 73 -11.04 6.79 -19.36
C LEU A 73 -11.23 5.94 -18.10
N TYR A 74 -10.23 5.14 -17.71
CA TYR A 74 -10.30 4.29 -16.52
C TYR A 74 -10.45 5.13 -15.24
N ASN A 75 -9.69 6.23 -15.12
CA ASN A 75 -9.80 7.16 -13.99
C ASN A 75 -11.13 7.93 -14.00
N ASP A 76 -11.64 8.31 -15.17
CA ASP A 76 -12.95 8.95 -15.34
C ASP A 76 -14.09 8.00 -14.88
N VAL A 77 -14.09 6.73 -15.31
CA VAL A 77 -15.09 5.73 -14.89
C VAL A 77 -14.96 5.38 -13.40
N LYS A 78 -13.73 5.27 -12.87
CA LYS A 78 -13.47 5.06 -11.43
C LYS A 78 -14.04 6.18 -10.57
N LEU A 79 -13.84 7.43 -10.99
CA LEU A 79 -14.39 8.60 -10.31
C LEU A 79 -15.92 8.54 -10.25
N ILE A 80 -16.58 8.36 -11.39
CA ILE A 80 -18.05 8.32 -11.45
C ILE A 80 -18.62 7.12 -10.65
N SER A 81 -18.00 5.93 -10.71
CA SER A 81 -18.46 4.77 -9.91
C SER A 81 -18.40 5.02 -8.39
N SER A 82 -17.40 5.78 -7.94
CA SER A 82 -17.25 6.20 -6.54
C SER A 82 -18.32 7.22 -6.12
N GLU A 83 -18.66 8.14 -7.03
CA GLU A 83 -19.68 9.18 -6.82
C GLU A 83 -21.11 8.61 -6.86
N PHE A 84 -21.38 7.63 -7.72
CA PHE A 84 -22.61 6.82 -7.70
C PHE A 84 -22.83 6.14 -6.34
N ALA A 85 -21.77 5.58 -5.75
CA ALA A 85 -21.83 4.94 -4.44
C ALA A 85 -22.02 5.95 -3.31
N ALA A 86 -21.32 7.09 -3.35
CA ALA A 86 -21.49 8.17 -2.38
C ALA A 86 -22.90 8.80 -2.41
N ASN A 87 -23.55 8.84 -3.58
CA ASN A 87 -24.96 9.22 -3.74
C ASN A 87 -25.96 8.12 -3.35
N GLY A 88 -25.51 6.90 -3.04
CA GLY A 88 -26.40 5.77 -2.73
C GLY A 88 -27.23 5.27 -3.91
N LEU A 89 -26.82 5.55 -5.15
CA LEU A 89 -27.51 5.05 -6.36
C LEU A 89 -27.42 3.51 -6.50
N SER A 90 -26.40 2.91 -5.87
CA SER A 90 -26.17 1.48 -5.83
C SER A 90 -26.43 0.93 -4.41
N SER A 91 -27.26 -0.11 -4.34
CA SER A 91 -27.53 -0.90 -3.13
C SER A 91 -26.33 -1.69 -2.61
N ASN A 92 -25.34 -1.96 -3.49
CA ASN A 92 -24.14 -2.76 -3.20
C ASN A 92 -22.88 -1.89 -3.03
N GLY A 93 -23.02 -0.56 -2.96
CA GLY A 93 -21.88 0.36 -2.94
C GLY A 93 -21.22 0.49 -4.31
N VAL A 94 -19.89 0.58 -4.37
CA VAL A 94 -19.13 0.84 -5.61
C VAL A 94 -19.38 -0.26 -6.65
N LEU A 95 -19.81 0.16 -7.85
CA LEU A 95 -20.09 -0.74 -8.97
C LEU A 95 -18.79 -1.32 -9.53
N ASP A 96 -18.84 -2.58 -9.98
CA ASP A 96 -17.72 -3.19 -10.69
C ASP A 96 -17.45 -2.43 -11.99
N ILE A 97 -16.19 -2.34 -12.38
CA ILE A 97 -15.77 -1.69 -13.62
C ILE A 97 -15.07 -2.75 -14.47
N VAL A 98 -15.60 -2.96 -15.67
CA VAL A 98 -15.24 -4.09 -16.52
C VAL A 98 -14.92 -3.59 -17.91
N ILE A 99 -13.86 -4.10 -18.54
CA ILE A 99 -13.59 -3.93 -19.97
C ILE A 99 -13.73 -5.26 -20.70
N GLY A 100 -14.25 -5.26 -21.93
CA GLY A 100 -14.31 -6.45 -22.76
C GLY A 100 -15.18 -6.30 -24.02
N PRO A 101 -15.31 -7.37 -24.83
CA PRO A 101 -16.01 -7.32 -26.11
C PRO A 101 -17.53 -7.19 -25.96
N LYS A 102 -18.22 -6.80 -27.03
CA LYS A 102 -19.64 -6.35 -26.98
C LYS A 102 -20.62 -7.46 -26.59
N GLU A 103 -20.33 -8.70 -26.93
CA GLU A 103 -21.15 -9.89 -26.65
C GLU A 103 -21.16 -10.30 -25.16
N LYS A 104 -20.28 -9.71 -24.33
CA LYS A 104 -20.18 -9.96 -22.88
C LYS A 104 -20.89 -8.90 -22.02
N ILE A 105 -21.56 -7.93 -22.66
CA ILE A 105 -22.48 -6.96 -22.04
C ILE A 105 -23.67 -7.71 -21.41
N LYS A 106 -24.12 -7.28 -20.23
CA LYS A 106 -25.21 -7.91 -19.46
C LYS A 106 -26.30 -6.91 -19.08
N SER A 107 -27.52 -7.42 -18.93
CA SER A 107 -28.68 -6.61 -18.57
C SER A 107 -28.51 -5.99 -17.16
N GLY A 108 -28.40 -4.66 -17.12
CA GLY A 108 -28.03 -3.88 -15.95
C GLY A 108 -26.75 -3.06 -16.12
N ASP A 109 -25.93 -3.33 -17.14
CA ASP A 109 -24.69 -2.58 -17.36
C ASP A 109 -24.94 -1.14 -17.85
N ILE A 110 -24.10 -0.21 -17.38
CA ILE A 110 -23.88 1.09 -18.00
C ILE A 110 -22.71 0.92 -18.97
N VAL A 111 -23.02 0.80 -20.26
CA VAL A 111 -22.06 0.52 -21.32
C VAL A 111 -21.41 1.83 -21.77
N VAL A 112 -20.08 1.83 -21.93
CA VAL A 112 -19.25 3.00 -22.23
C VAL A 112 -18.38 2.67 -23.44
N SER A 113 -18.47 3.44 -24.53
CA SER A 113 -17.75 3.14 -25.77
C SER A 113 -17.25 4.39 -26.50
N ILE A 114 -15.94 4.42 -26.81
CA ILE A 114 -15.37 5.43 -27.72
C ILE A 114 -15.70 5.01 -29.16
N GLU A 115 -16.65 5.70 -29.79
CA GLU A 115 -17.08 5.50 -31.18
C GLU A 115 -17.51 6.85 -31.76
N LYS A 116 -17.30 7.08 -33.06
CA LYS A 116 -17.79 8.30 -33.71
C LYS A 116 -19.32 8.32 -33.71
N ILE A 117 -19.90 9.38 -33.15
CA ILE A 117 -21.32 9.72 -33.28
C ILE A 117 -21.55 10.57 -34.53
N GLU A 118 -22.73 10.45 -35.16
CA GLU A 118 -23.04 11.16 -36.42
C GLU A 118 -23.80 12.46 -36.18
N GLU A 119 -24.48 12.57 -35.04
CA GLU A 119 -25.39 13.66 -34.69
C GLU A 119 -24.69 14.93 -34.22
N THR A 120 -23.39 14.87 -33.89
CA THR A 120 -22.56 16.03 -33.59
C THR A 120 -21.08 15.75 -33.87
N SER A 121 -20.31 16.80 -34.15
CA SER A 121 -18.85 16.76 -34.27
C SER A 121 -18.13 17.54 -33.14
N ASN A 122 -18.84 17.85 -32.07
CA ASN A 122 -18.27 18.49 -30.88
C ASN A 122 -17.44 17.47 -30.08
N GLU A 123 -16.22 17.83 -29.69
CA GLU A 123 -15.30 16.99 -28.91
C GLU A 123 -15.83 16.69 -27.49
N GLU A 124 -16.67 17.57 -26.93
CA GLU A 124 -17.37 17.38 -25.64
C GLU A 124 -18.73 16.67 -25.81
N GLY A 125 -19.06 16.24 -27.04
CA GLY A 125 -20.37 15.69 -27.41
C GLY A 125 -20.50 14.19 -27.23
N TYR A 126 -21.71 13.75 -26.87
CA TYR A 126 -22.02 12.36 -26.55
C TYR A 126 -23.47 11.99 -26.88
N LYS A 127 -23.72 10.68 -26.92
CA LYS A 127 -25.02 10.04 -27.14
C LYS A 127 -25.28 9.02 -26.03
N ILE A 128 -26.48 9.03 -25.46
CA ILE A 128 -26.94 8.04 -24.48
C ILE A 128 -28.17 7.32 -25.04
N GLU A 129 -28.07 6.01 -25.25
CA GLU A 129 -29.20 5.15 -25.58
C GLU A 129 -29.67 4.44 -24.29
N VAL A 130 -30.89 4.74 -23.83
CA VAL A 130 -31.52 4.13 -22.65
C VAL A 130 -32.48 3.03 -23.12
N LYS A 131 -32.14 1.76 -22.85
CA LYS A 131 -32.88 0.55 -23.26
C LYS A 131 -33.38 -0.22 -22.04
N GLU A 132 -34.27 -1.20 -22.22
CA GLU A 132 -34.81 -1.99 -21.09
C GLU A 132 -33.73 -2.77 -20.31
N ASP A 133 -32.65 -3.13 -21.01
CA ASP A 133 -31.54 -3.90 -20.49
C ASP A 133 -30.34 -3.04 -20.07
N VAL A 134 -29.90 -2.08 -20.89
CA VAL A 134 -28.66 -1.31 -20.68
C VAL A 134 -28.83 0.18 -20.96
N VAL A 135 -27.91 0.98 -20.42
CA VAL A 135 -27.68 2.38 -20.83
C VAL A 135 -26.35 2.43 -21.57
N LYS A 136 -26.34 2.73 -22.88
CA LYS A 136 -25.11 2.88 -23.67
C LYS A 136 -24.74 4.34 -23.86
N ILE A 137 -23.55 4.72 -23.37
CA ILE A 137 -22.92 6.03 -23.52
C ILE A 137 -21.86 5.93 -24.62
N THR A 138 -21.97 6.79 -25.63
CA THR A 138 -21.11 6.79 -26.82
C THR A 138 -20.59 8.19 -27.08
N ALA A 139 -19.28 8.35 -27.27
CA ALA A 139 -18.69 9.64 -27.64
C ALA A 139 -17.39 9.44 -28.43
N ALA A 140 -16.92 10.49 -29.09
CA ALA A 140 -15.71 10.46 -29.93
C ALA A 140 -14.40 10.39 -29.12
N ASN A 141 -14.41 10.71 -27.82
CA ASN A 141 -13.27 10.71 -26.91
C ASN A 141 -13.74 10.63 -25.44
N GLU A 142 -12.80 10.70 -24.50
CA GLU A 142 -13.02 10.57 -23.05
C GLU A 142 -13.77 11.78 -22.45
N ASN A 143 -13.64 12.97 -23.01
CA ASN A 143 -14.29 14.19 -22.48
C ASN A 143 -15.81 14.13 -22.72
N GLY A 144 -16.22 13.70 -23.92
CA GLY A 144 -17.63 13.40 -24.19
C GLY A 144 -18.16 12.25 -23.33
N LEU A 145 -17.36 11.19 -23.10
CA LEU A 145 -17.76 10.10 -22.19
C LEU A 145 -17.93 10.55 -20.73
N PHE A 146 -17.04 11.42 -20.23
CA PHE A 146 -17.16 12.00 -18.88
C PHE A 146 -18.45 12.79 -18.71
N TYR A 147 -18.78 13.70 -19.64
CA TYR A 147 -20.04 14.43 -19.60
C TYR A 147 -21.26 13.52 -19.78
N GLY A 148 -21.16 12.47 -20.61
CA GLY A 148 -22.20 11.45 -20.75
C GLY A 148 -22.48 10.68 -19.46
N MET A 149 -21.43 10.23 -18.77
CA MET A 149 -21.53 9.56 -17.47
C MET A 149 -22.10 10.49 -16.39
N ARG A 150 -21.67 11.77 -16.37
CA ARG A 150 -22.24 12.81 -15.50
C ARG A 150 -23.73 13.06 -15.76
N THR A 151 -24.20 12.95 -17.00
CA THR A 151 -25.62 13.10 -17.32
C THR A 151 -26.43 11.88 -16.91
N VAL A 152 -25.91 10.66 -17.01
CA VAL A 152 -26.54 9.47 -16.43
C VAL A 152 -26.64 9.59 -14.90
N GLU A 153 -25.56 10.00 -14.23
CA GLU A 153 -25.54 10.25 -12.77
C GLU A 153 -26.66 11.23 -12.35
N LYS A 154 -26.65 12.42 -12.94
CA LYS A 154 -27.59 13.50 -12.59
C LYS A 154 -29.03 13.19 -12.98
N ALA A 155 -29.24 12.42 -14.05
CA ALA A 155 -30.57 11.90 -14.41
C ALA A 155 -31.08 10.88 -13.37
N LEU A 156 -30.26 9.93 -12.93
CA LEU A 156 -30.66 8.94 -11.93
C LEU A 156 -31.00 9.58 -10.58
N ILE A 157 -30.20 10.54 -10.10
CA ILE A 157 -30.51 11.29 -8.86
C ILE A 157 -31.80 12.10 -9.04
N GLY A 158 -31.91 12.85 -10.13
CA GLY A 158 -33.01 13.75 -10.41
C GLY A 158 -34.37 13.06 -10.60
N ASN A 159 -34.38 11.83 -11.13
CA ASN A 159 -35.59 11.08 -11.48
C ASN A 159 -35.79 9.80 -10.64
N ASP A 160 -35.29 9.79 -9.39
CA ASP A 160 -35.55 8.74 -8.38
C ASP A 160 -35.10 7.32 -8.80
N GLY A 161 -33.85 7.24 -9.28
CA GLY A 161 -33.17 5.99 -9.66
C GLY A 161 -33.55 5.45 -11.04
N LYS A 162 -34.24 6.24 -11.87
CA LYS A 162 -34.81 5.80 -13.16
C LYS A 162 -34.44 6.74 -14.31
N MET A 163 -34.37 6.19 -15.51
CA MET A 163 -34.35 6.94 -16.77
C MET A 163 -35.41 6.34 -17.70
N GLN A 164 -36.24 7.16 -18.33
CA GLN A 164 -37.19 6.69 -19.34
C GLN A 164 -36.44 6.27 -20.60
N LEU A 165 -36.90 5.19 -21.24
CA LEU A 165 -36.33 4.68 -22.48
C LEU A 165 -36.32 5.74 -23.60
N GLY A 166 -35.28 5.71 -24.43
CA GLY A 166 -35.09 6.68 -25.51
C GLY A 166 -33.62 6.99 -25.80
N THR A 167 -33.40 8.00 -26.64
CA THR A 167 -32.06 8.46 -27.02
C THR A 167 -31.86 9.92 -26.63
N ILE A 168 -30.78 10.20 -25.90
CA ILE A 168 -30.23 11.54 -25.68
C ILE A 168 -29.07 11.75 -26.67
N VAL A 169 -29.01 12.92 -27.30
CA VAL A 169 -27.78 13.45 -27.90
C VAL A 169 -27.53 14.82 -27.29
N ASP A 170 -26.32 15.06 -26.82
CA ASP A 170 -25.96 16.26 -26.07
C ASP A 170 -24.52 16.71 -26.31
N TYR A 171 -24.30 18.02 -26.19
CA TYR A 171 -23.03 18.71 -26.32
C TYR A 171 -23.20 20.17 -25.86
N PRO A 172 -22.14 20.83 -25.38
CA PRO A 172 -22.20 22.25 -25.07
C PRO A 172 -22.33 23.11 -26.32
N GLU A 173 -23.22 24.09 -26.28
CA GLU A 173 -23.33 25.15 -27.29
C GLU A 173 -22.13 26.11 -27.24
N MET A 174 -21.73 26.52 -26.03
CA MET A 174 -20.57 27.40 -25.82
C MET A 174 -19.36 26.58 -25.32
N GLY A 175 -18.25 26.65 -26.06
CA GLY A 175 -17.02 25.92 -25.74
C GLY A 175 -16.19 26.49 -24.57
N VAL A 176 -16.50 27.71 -24.10
CA VAL A 176 -15.90 28.29 -22.89
C VAL A 176 -17.00 28.59 -21.86
N ARG A 177 -16.98 27.83 -20.77
CA ARG A 177 -17.95 27.89 -19.67
C ARG A 177 -17.13 28.08 -18.42
N SER A 178 -16.87 29.33 -18.04
CA SER A 178 -15.75 29.69 -17.16
C SER A 178 -16.20 30.23 -15.79
N PHE A 179 -15.34 30.13 -14.79
CA PHE A 179 -15.46 30.82 -13.51
C PHE A 179 -14.20 31.65 -13.25
N HIS A 180 -14.32 32.88 -12.75
CA HIS A 180 -13.18 33.72 -12.38
C HIS A 180 -13.12 33.90 -10.87
N LEU A 181 -11.92 33.80 -10.30
CA LEU A 181 -11.68 33.82 -8.86
C LEU A 181 -10.54 34.79 -8.52
N ASP A 182 -10.90 35.92 -7.90
CA ASP A 182 -9.97 36.85 -7.25
C ASP A 182 -9.41 36.22 -5.96
N LEU A 183 -8.25 35.56 -6.10
CA LEU A 183 -7.41 35.14 -4.98
C LEU A 183 -6.50 36.28 -4.51
N ALA A 184 -6.18 37.24 -5.37
CA ALA A 184 -5.22 38.31 -5.10
C ALA A 184 -5.59 39.10 -3.84
N ARG A 185 -6.82 39.62 -3.76
CA ARG A 185 -7.34 40.31 -2.57
C ARG A 185 -7.59 39.35 -1.42
N LYS A 186 -8.23 38.20 -1.71
CA LYS A 186 -8.72 37.25 -0.71
C LYS A 186 -7.99 35.92 -0.76
N TYR A 187 -7.26 35.59 0.30
CA TYR A 187 -6.85 34.20 0.52
C TYR A 187 -8.07 33.32 0.75
N PHE A 188 -8.09 32.18 0.06
CA PHE A 188 -9.03 31.07 0.22
C PHE A 188 -8.23 29.82 0.58
N THR A 189 -8.84 28.88 1.30
CA THR A 189 -8.21 27.59 1.59
C THR A 189 -8.07 26.76 0.30
N LYS A 190 -6.93 26.05 0.16
CA LYS A 190 -6.68 25.12 -0.97
C LYS A 190 -7.83 24.14 -1.14
N ASP A 191 -8.29 23.58 -0.03
CA ASP A 191 -9.39 22.62 0.05
C ASP A 191 -10.70 23.22 -0.48
N TRP A 192 -11.03 24.48 -0.15
CA TRP A 192 -12.21 25.15 -0.68
C TRP A 192 -12.12 25.40 -2.20
N ILE A 193 -10.94 25.76 -2.70
CA ILE A 193 -10.70 25.90 -4.15
C ILE A 193 -10.92 24.55 -4.85
N ILE A 194 -10.37 23.47 -4.28
CA ILE A 194 -10.57 22.08 -4.74
C ILE A 194 -12.06 21.70 -4.72
N SER A 195 -12.78 21.92 -3.62
CA SER A 195 -14.22 21.64 -3.52
C SER A 195 -15.03 22.42 -4.55
N MET A 196 -14.70 23.70 -4.78
CA MET A 196 -15.33 24.52 -5.81
C MET A 196 -15.05 24.00 -7.22
N ILE A 197 -13.82 23.59 -7.54
CA ILE A 197 -13.46 22.98 -8.84
C ILE A 197 -14.28 21.72 -9.11
N LYS A 198 -14.41 20.83 -8.12
CA LYS A 198 -15.26 19.63 -8.23
C LYS A 198 -16.72 20.00 -8.53
N ASP A 199 -17.29 20.95 -7.79
CA ASP A 199 -18.71 21.33 -7.97
C ASP A 199 -18.94 22.09 -9.28
N LEU A 200 -17.97 22.87 -9.77
CA LEU A 200 -18.01 23.53 -11.07
C LEU A 200 -18.03 22.49 -12.22
N SER A 201 -17.14 21.49 -12.17
CA SER A 201 -17.13 20.36 -13.11
C SER A 201 -18.48 19.65 -13.21
N TYR A 202 -19.10 19.36 -12.07
CA TYR A 202 -20.41 18.70 -11.98
C TYR A 202 -21.56 19.52 -12.59
N GLN A 203 -21.38 20.84 -12.73
CA GLN A 203 -22.31 21.75 -13.43
C GLN A 203 -22.04 21.83 -14.94
N ASN A 204 -21.02 21.13 -15.43
CA ASN A 204 -20.46 21.22 -16.78
C ASN A 204 -19.72 22.53 -17.11
N ILE A 205 -19.11 23.20 -16.11
CA ILE A 205 -18.10 24.25 -16.33
C ILE A 205 -16.84 23.61 -16.96
N SER A 206 -16.08 24.37 -17.76
CA SER A 206 -14.89 23.92 -18.50
C SER A 206 -13.57 24.47 -17.93
N SER A 207 -13.59 25.61 -17.23
CA SER A 207 -12.37 26.30 -16.82
C SER A 207 -12.54 27.21 -15.60
N ILE A 208 -11.46 27.43 -14.85
CA ILE A 208 -11.34 28.43 -13.79
C ILE A 208 -10.19 29.38 -14.07
N GLN A 209 -10.47 30.69 -14.18
CA GLN A 209 -9.46 31.74 -14.24
C GLN A 209 -9.08 32.15 -12.81
N ILE A 210 -7.82 31.91 -12.44
CA ILE A 210 -7.27 32.23 -11.13
C ILE A 210 -6.49 33.54 -11.21
N HIS A 211 -7.03 34.59 -10.58
CA HIS A 211 -6.46 35.93 -10.56
C HIS A 211 -5.71 36.17 -9.24
N PHE A 212 -4.40 36.35 -9.32
CA PHE A 212 -3.48 36.27 -8.18
C PHE A 212 -2.62 37.53 -7.93
N SER A 213 -2.85 38.59 -8.69
CA SER A 213 -2.10 39.86 -8.64
C SER A 213 -3.04 41.07 -8.53
N GLU A 214 -2.98 41.81 -7.43
CA GLU A 214 -3.73 43.06 -7.22
C GLU A 214 -2.93 44.13 -6.48
N ASN A 215 -3.52 45.32 -6.42
CA ASN A 215 -3.15 46.42 -5.54
C ASN A 215 -3.02 46.02 -4.07
N GLU A 216 -3.96 45.21 -3.59
CA GLU A 216 -4.02 44.79 -2.19
C GLU A 216 -3.19 43.54 -1.86
N GLY A 217 -2.68 42.82 -2.87
CA GLY A 217 -1.92 41.60 -2.63
C GLY A 217 -1.48 40.83 -3.88
N PHE A 218 -0.33 40.16 -3.78
CA PHE A 218 0.14 39.18 -4.76
C PHE A 218 0.27 37.83 -4.06
N ARG A 219 -0.46 36.79 -4.51
CA ARG A 219 -0.66 35.55 -3.71
C ARG A 219 -0.14 34.25 -4.32
N LEU A 220 0.49 34.27 -5.48
CA LEU A 220 1.14 33.07 -6.01
C LEU A 220 2.66 33.22 -5.90
N GLU A 221 3.34 32.18 -5.43
CA GLU A 221 4.80 32.10 -5.34
C GLU A 221 5.45 32.43 -6.69
N SER A 222 6.48 33.29 -6.69
CA SER A 222 7.21 33.76 -7.87
C SER A 222 8.70 33.91 -7.58
N SER A 223 9.49 33.09 -8.27
CA SER A 223 10.95 33.22 -8.21
C SER A 223 11.45 34.50 -8.87
N VAL A 224 10.71 35.10 -9.82
CA VAL A 224 11.06 36.41 -10.38
C VAL A 224 10.94 37.50 -9.31
N LEU A 225 9.85 37.53 -8.53
CA LEU A 225 9.68 38.53 -7.46
C LEU A 225 10.77 38.40 -6.37
N GLU A 226 11.01 37.19 -5.88
CA GLU A 226 11.98 36.92 -4.81
C GLU A 226 13.43 37.27 -5.20
N ASN A 227 13.82 37.04 -6.46
CA ASN A 227 15.17 37.38 -6.94
C ASN A 227 15.33 38.86 -7.28
N LYS A 228 14.27 39.55 -7.72
CA LYS A 228 14.32 40.95 -8.19
C LYS A 228 14.03 41.96 -7.07
N ILE A 229 13.35 41.54 -6.01
CA ILE A 229 12.94 42.38 -4.86
C ILE A 229 13.52 41.76 -3.58
N PRO A 230 14.67 42.26 -3.08
CA PRO A 230 15.35 41.65 -1.93
C PRO A 230 14.47 41.62 -0.67
N GLY A 231 14.13 40.41 -0.22
CA GLY A 231 13.20 40.21 0.89
C GLY A 231 11.77 40.63 0.54
N PHE A 232 11.27 40.23 -0.63
CA PHE A 232 9.86 40.33 -0.99
C PHE A 232 8.97 39.67 0.07
N GLU A 233 7.90 40.35 0.47
CA GLU A 233 6.92 39.84 1.44
C GLU A 233 5.62 39.49 0.72
N TYR A 234 5.15 38.24 0.84
CA TYR A 234 3.79 37.87 0.45
C TYR A 234 2.78 38.36 1.52
N PRO A 235 1.49 38.55 1.17
CA PRO A 235 0.48 38.97 2.14
C PRO A 235 0.39 38.04 3.35
N SER A 236 0.57 38.60 4.55
CA SER A 236 0.71 37.85 5.81
C SER A 236 -0.51 37.02 6.24
N ASN A 237 -1.65 37.17 5.55
CA ASN A 237 -2.85 36.35 5.72
C ASN A 237 -2.97 35.18 4.74
N GLY A 238 -1.88 34.82 4.03
CA GLY A 238 -1.76 33.58 3.25
C GLY A 238 -1.41 33.80 1.78
N TYR A 239 -0.66 32.86 1.20
CA TYR A 239 -0.33 32.77 -0.23
C TYR A 239 -0.23 31.29 -0.63
N TYR A 240 -0.16 31.00 -1.93
CA TYR A 240 -0.05 29.63 -2.46
C TYR A 240 1.36 29.39 -3.00
N THR A 241 1.96 28.26 -2.62
CA THR A 241 3.19 27.78 -3.25
C THR A 241 2.91 27.24 -4.66
N LYS A 242 3.97 27.04 -5.47
CA LYS A 242 3.89 26.25 -6.70
C LYS A 242 3.36 24.83 -6.42
N ALA A 243 3.63 24.25 -5.25
CA ALA A 243 3.14 22.93 -4.87
C ALA A 243 1.62 22.92 -4.64
N ASP A 244 1.09 23.89 -3.87
CA ASP A 244 -0.35 24.05 -3.66
C ASP A 244 -1.09 24.27 -4.99
N MET A 245 -0.54 25.13 -5.84
CA MET A 245 -1.12 25.42 -7.15
C MET A 245 -1.03 24.20 -8.09
N LYS A 246 0.04 23.40 -8.02
CA LYS A 246 0.13 22.14 -8.77
C LYS A 246 -0.97 21.17 -8.38
N GLU A 247 -1.21 20.99 -7.08
CA GLU A 247 -2.27 20.11 -6.57
C GLU A 247 -3.66 20.58 -7.03
N ILE A 248 -3.92 21.89 -6.99
CA ILE A 248 -5.14 22.50 -7.53
C ILE A 248 -5.31 22.17 -9.03
N ILE A 249 -4.24 22.28 -9.84
CA ILE A 249 -4.26 21.97 -11.27
C ILE A 249 -4.47 20.46 -11.53
N ASP A 250 -3.81 19.58 -10.78
CA ASP A 250 -3.94 18.13 -10.97
C ASP A 250 -5.34 17.63 -10.59
N VAL A 251 -5.97 18.19 -9.55
CA VAL A 251 -7.38 17.96 -9.25
C VAL A 251 -8.29 18.54 -10.34
N ALA A 252 -7.98 19.72 -10.88
CA ALA A 252 -8.74 20.33 -11.97
C ALA A 252 -8.76 19.43 -13.22
N LYS A 253 -7.60 18.88 -13.64
CA LYS A 253 -7.51 17.89 -14.73
C LYS A 253 -8.42 16.68 -14.50
N LYS A 254 -8.36 16.08 -13.29
CA LYS A 254 -9.20 14.92 -12.91
C LYS A 254 -10.70 15.22 -13.00
N TYR A 255 -11.09 16.48 -12.89
CA TYR A 255 -12.46 16.95 -13.01
C TYR A 255 -12.73 17.70 -14.34
N HIS A 256 -11.85 17.58 -15.35
CA HIS A 256 -12.01 18.17 -16.69
C HIS A 256 -12.17 19.71 -16.66
N ILE A 257 -11.52 20.37 -15.71
CA ILE A 257 -11.44 21.82 -15.57
C ILE A 257 -10.03 22.28 -15.96
N GLU A 258 -9.93 23.21 -16.90
CA GLU A 258 -8.67 23.94 -17.14
C GLU A 258 -8.47 25.03 -16.07
N VAL A 259 -7.31 25.08 -15.42
CA VAL A 259 -6.87 26.26 -14.66
C VAL A 259 -6.21 27.26 -15.61
N ILE A 260 -6.69 28.50 -15.62
CA ILE A 260 -6.17 29.60 -16.43
C ILE A 260 -5.52 30.62 -15.47
N PRO A 261 -4.18 30.70 -15.37
CA PRO A 261 -3.54 31.79 -14.62
C PRO A 261 -3.94 33.16 -15.15
N SER A 262 -4.05 34.13 -14.26
CA SER A 262 -4.32 35.53 -14.57
C SER A 262 -3.38 36.43 -13.76
N LEU A 263 -2.31 36.85 -14.42
CA LEU A 263 -1.42 37.92 -13.97
C LEU A 263 -1.86 39.19 -14.70
N ASP A 264 -2.34 40.18 -13.95
CA ASP A 264 -2.78 41.43 -14.56
C ASP A 264 -1.57 42.33 -14.86
N THR A 265 -1.40 42.74 -16.12
CA THR A 265 -0.33 43.63 -16.57
C THR A 265 -0.85 44.63 -17.61
N PRO A 266 -0.31 45.86 -17.67
CA PRO A 266 0.68 46.46 -16.78
C PRO A 266 0.08 47.08 -15.50
N GLY A 267 -1.26 47.06 -15.33
CA GLY A 267 -1.98 47.60 -14.17
C GLY A 267 -2.07 46.64 -12.99
N HIS A 268 -2.88 47.01 -11.98
CA HIS A 268 -3.28 46.16 -10.85
C HIS A 268 -2.11 45.46 -10.13
N LEU A 269 -0.93 46.09 -10.12
CA LEU A 269 0.28 45.58 -9.49
C LEU A 269 0.79 46.53 -8.39
N GLY A 270 -0.10 47.32 -7.78
CA GLY A 270 0.24 48.24 -6.70
C GLY A 270 1.00 47.57 -5.54
N TYR A 271 0.68 46.32 -5.20
CA TYR A 271 1.39 45.56 -4.16
C TYR A 271 2.87 45.32 -4.51
N VAL A 272 3.15 44.99 -5.78
CA VAL A 272 4.51 44.73 -6.29
C VAL A 272 5.28 46.04 -6.47
N LEU A 273 4.64 47.08 -7.02
CA LEU A 273 5.23 48.41 -7.20
C LEU A 273 5.65 49.06 -5.87
N ASN A 274 4.79 48.98 -4.84
CA ASN A 274 5.11 49.50 -3.51
C ASN A 274 6.33 48.80 -2.88
N GLN A 275 6.53 47.50 -3.13
CA GLN A 275 7.71 46.77 -2.64
C GLN A 275 8.95 47.01 -3.50
N LEU A 276 8.84 47.11 -4.83
CA LEU A 276 9.94 47.55 -5.69
C LEU A 276 10.50 48.91 -5.22
N GLU A 277 9.63 49.89 -5.03
CA GLU A 277 10.04 51.23 -4.59
C GLU A 277 10.65 51.21 -3.19
N SER A 278 9.99 50.59 -2.20
CA SER A 278 10.46 50.62 -0.80
C SER A 278 11.68 49.73 -0.53
N LYS A 279 11.90 48.65 -1.30
CA LYS A 279 13.02 47.71 -1.12
C LYS A 279 14.22 48.02 -2.02
N THR A 280 14.01 48.63 -3.19
CA THR A 280 15.08 48.91 -4.19
C THR A 280 15.34 50.39 -4.44
N GLY A 281 14.43 51.29 -4.02
CA GLY A 281 14.50 52.72 -4.30
C GLY A 281 14.11 53.13 -5.73
N LYS A 282 13.65 52.18 -6.57
CA LYS A 282 13.22 52.45 -7.95
C LYS A 282 11.68 52.54 -8.04
N ASP A 283 11.17 53.70 -8.47
CA ASP A 283 9.78 53.88 -8.87
C ASP A 283 9.60 53.47 -10.34
N TYR A 284 8.93 52.33 -10.56
CA TYR A 284 8.55 51.85 -11.89
C TYR A 284 7.12 52.21 -12.28
N SER A 285 6.39 53.01 -11.51
CA SER A 285 5.00 53.33 -11.81
C SER A 285 4.87 54.50 -12.81
N VAL A 286 3.75 54.59 -13.50
CA VAL A 286 3.45 55.70 -14.43
C VAL A 286 3.11 57.02 -13.73
N ARG A 287 3.33 57.15 -12.41
CA ARG A 287 2.87 58.29 -11.61
C ARG A 287 3.41 59.65 -12.04
N ASN A 288 4.59 59.67 -12.66
CA ASN A 288 5.22 60.88 -13.20
C ASN A 288 4.78 61.18 -14.65
N LEU A 289 4.37 60.15 -15.40
CA LEU A 289 3.94 60.23 -16.79
C LEU A 289 2.46 60.64 -16.93
N PHE A 290 1.60 60.10 -16.05
CA PHE A 290 0.18 60.42 -15.97
C PHE A 290 -0.20 60.97 -14.58
N PRO A 291 0.35 62.13 -14.15
CA PRO A 291 0.24 62.64 -12.78
C PRO A 291 -1.20 62.94 -12.32
N SER A 292 -2.12 63.12 -13.26
CA SER A 292 -3.55 63.38 -12.99
C SER A 292 -4.43 62.13 -13.01
N ASP A 293 -3.92 60.95 -13.40
CA ASP A 293 -4.70 59.72 -13.45
C ASP A 293 -4.76 59.05 -12.07
N SER A 294 -5.92 58.50 -11.67
CA SER A 294 -6.09 57.88 -10.35
C SER A 294 -5.45 56.49 -10.24
N ARG A 295 -5.24 55.80 -11.36
CA ARG A 295 -4.60 54.46 -11.43
C ARG A 295 -3.08 54.54 -11.61
N ARG A 296 -2.51 55.75 -11.70
CA ARG A 296 -1.08 55.95 -12.01
C ARG A 296 -0.07 55.27 -11.06
N ASN A 297 -0.49 54.95 -9.83
CA ASN A 297 0.35 54.29 -8.82
C ASN A 297 0.32 52.75 -8.90
N GLN A 298 -0.66 52.16 -9.57
CA GLN A 298 -0.85 50.70 -9.68
C GLN A 298 -0.30 50.10 -10.99
N THR A 299 0.22 50.96 -11.87
CA THR A 299 0.53 50.61 -13.26
C THR A 299 1.99 50.86 -13.59
N PHE A 300 2.66 49.84 -14.12
CA PHE A 300 4.07 49.88 -14.53
C PHE A 300 4.29 50.79 -15.76
N ASN A 301 5.39 51.54 -15.75
CA ASN A 301 5.83 52.40 -16.85
C ASN A 301 6.51 51.61 -17.97
N ILE A 302 5.71 50.81 -18.68
CA ILE A 302 6.12 50.14 -19.91
C ILE A 302 6.45 51.11 -21.06
N PHE A 303 6.11 52.40 -20.93
CA PHE A 303 6.25 53.40 -21.99
C PHE A 303 7.68 53.95 -22.08
N GLU A 304 8.32 54.19 -20.93
CA GLU A 304 9.64 54.84 -20.84
C GLU A 304 10.71 53.98 -20.15
N SER A 305 10.35 52.79 -19.64
CA SER A 305 11.29 51.87 -18.98
C SER A 305 11.30 50.50 -19.65
N GLU A 306 12.40 50.19 -20.34
CA GLU A 306 12.67 48.85 -20.87
C GLU A 306 12.83 47.83 -19.73
N GLU A 307 13.41 48.23 -18.59
CA GLU A 307 13.57 47.37 -17.41
C GLU A 307 12.20 46.95 -16.83
N ALA A 308 11.20 47.85 -16.84
CA ALA A 308 9.81 47.53 -16.49
C ALA A 308 9.15 46.57 -17.50
N GLN A 309 9.35 46.77 -18.81
CA GLN A 309 8.87 45.82 -19.83
C GLN A 309 9.48 44.43 -19.63
N THR A 310 10.79 44.34 -19.42
CA THR A 310 11.50 43.08 -19.20
C THR A 310 11.01 42.38 -17.94
N PHE A 311 10.87 43.08 -16.81
CA PHE A 311 10.40 42.51 -15.56
C PHE A 311 9.00 41.88 -15.68
N LEU A 312 8.05 42.57 -16.32
CA LEU A 312 6.71 42.01 -16.55
C LEU A 312 6.73 40.80 -17.49
N LEU A 313 7.55 40.84 -18.55
CA LEU A 313 7.67 39.72 -19.48
C LEU A 313 8.37 38.50 -18.83
N GLU A 314 9.33 38.71 -17.93
CA GLU A 314 9.92 37.64 -17.10
C GLU A 314 8.88 36.98 -16.20
N MET A 315 8.00 37.76 -15.55
CA MET A 315 6.90 37.20 -14.75
C MET A 315 5.90 36.42 -15.61
N ILE A 316 5.54 36.93 -16.79
CA ILE A 316 4.64 36.22 -17.72
C ILE A 316 5.28 34.91 -18.20
N ASP A 317 6.59 34.90 -18.51
CA ASP A 317 7.35 33.70 -18.89
C ASP A 317 7.37 32.67 -17.75
N GLU A 318 7.61 33.10 -16.49
CA GLU A 318 7.65 32.24 -15.31
C GLU A 318 6.31 31.50 -15.10
N PHE A 319 5.18 32.22 -15.15
CA PHE A 319 3.87 31.61 -14.96
C PHE A 319 3.40 30.82 -16.19
N ALA A 320 3.61 31.32 -17.41
CA ALA A 320 3.27 30.58 -18.63
C ALA A 320 4.00 29.23 -18.67
N LYS A 321 5.29 29.20 -18.34
CA LYS A 321 6.06 27.97 -18.18
C LYS A 321 5.42 27.05 -17.12
N PHE A 322 5.30 27.50 -15.87
CA PHE A 322 4.83 26.65 -14.77
C PHE A 322 3.43 26.06 -15.02
N PHE A 323 2.49 26.86 -15.56
CA PHE A 323 1.13 26.39 -15.81
C PHE A 323 1.03 25.50 -17.05
N SER A 324 1.80 25.73 -18.11
CA SER A 324 1.84 24.85 -19.30
C SER A 324 2.54 23.52 -19.05
N GLU A 325 3.65 23.50 -18.29
CA GLU A 325 4.29 22.26 -17.80
C GLU A 325 3.32 21.44 -16.93
N ASN A 326 2.34 22.11 -16.33
CA ASN A 326 1.23 21.50 -15.60
C ASN A 326 -0.09 21.43 -16.39
N GLY A 327 -0.09 21.60 -17.72
CA GLY A 327 -1.22 21.26 -18.60
C GLY A 327 -2.29 22.34 -18.83
N SER A 328 -2.08 23.58 -18.39
CA SER A 328 -2.91 24.72 -18.80
C SER A 328 -2.64 25.12 -20.26
N THR A 329 -3.69 25.46 -21.03
CA THR A 329 -3.56 25.87 -22.44
C THR A 329 -3.78 27.37 -22.66
N ARG A 330 -4.16 28.11 -21.60
CA ARG A 330 -4.45 29.54 -21.63
C ARG A 330 -3.87 30.29 -20.43
N MET A 331 -3.47 31.53 -20.63
CA MET A 331 -3.07 32.48 -19.58
C MET A 331 -3.67 33.85 -19.87
N ASN A 332 -4.30 34.48 -18.88
CA ASN A 332 -4.64 35.90 -18.96
C ASN A 332 -3.42 36.75 -18.59
N ILE A 333 -3.04 37.65 -19.49
CA ILE A 333 -1.92 38.60 -19.37
C ILE A 333 -2.38 40.00 -18.91
N GLY A 334 -3.67 40.14 -18.60
CA GLY A 334 -4.26 41.31 -17.95
C GLY A 334 -4.81 42.36 -18.89
N GLY A 335 -4.70 43.60 -18.45
CA GLY A 335 -5.10 44.80 -19.17
C GLY A 335 -6.29 45.53 -18.56
N ASP A 336 -6.75 45.12 -17.38
CA ASP A 336 -7.89 45.77 -16.70
C ASP A 336 -7.47 47.12 -16.12
N GLU A 337 -8.29 48.15 -16.33
CA GLU A 337 -8.29 49.47 -15.66
C GLU A 337 -6.92 50.10 -15.32
N PHE A 338 -5.88 49.86 -16.12
CA PHE A 338 -4.52 50.30 -15.83
C PHE A 338 -4.33 51.83 -15.98
N LEU A 339 -5.28 52.52 -16.61
CA LEU A 339 -5.46 53.98 -16.53
C LEU A 339 -6.95 54.29 -16.38
N ALA A 340 -7.30 55.27 -15.54
CA ALA A 340 -8.69 55.73 -15.43
C ALA A 340 -9.18 56.48 -16.68
N ASN A 341 -8.27 56.97 -17.52
CA ASN A 341 -8.60 57.65 -18.76
C ASN A 341 -7.68 57.23 -19.91
N PHE A 342 -7.99 56.11 -20.59
CA PHE A 342 -7.21 55.60 -21.72
C PHE A 342 -7.02 56.61 -22.87
N THR A 343 -7.91 57.59 -23.05
CA THR A 343 -7.75 58.67 -24.05
C THR A 343 -6.76 59.78 -23.63
N SER A 344 -5.84 59.50 -22.70
CA SER A 344 -4.78 60.45 -22.26
C SER A 344 -3.40 60.16 -22.84
N MET A 345 -3.19 58.98 -23.42
CA MET A 345 -1.94 58.59 -24.06
C MET A 345 -1.71 59.36 -25.36
N SER A 346 -0.44 59.48 -25.78
CA SER A 346 -0.08 59.81 -27.16
C SER A 346 -0.26 58.59 -28.08
N ASN A 347 -0.28 58.83 -29.39
CA ASN A 347 -0.35 57.78 -30.41
C ASN A 347 0.81 56.78 -30.29
N GLU A 348 2.02 57.29 -30.00
CA GLU A 348 3.25 56.51 -29.80
C GLU A 348 3.19 55.67 -28.52
N GLN A 349 2.73 56.25 -27.40
CA GLN A 349 2.49 55.51 -26.16
C GLN A 349 1.46 54.38 -26.37
N TYR A 350 0.39 54.64 -27.12
CA TYR A 350 -0.61 53.62 -27.43
C TYR A 350 -0.07 52.50 -28.34
N GLN A 351 0.79 52.83 -29.31
CA GLN A 351 1.51 51.83 -30.10
C GLN A 351 2.45 50.97 -29.23
N THR A 352 3.16 51.55 -28.27
CA THR A 352 4.00 50.82 -27.29
C THR A 352 3.17 49.88 -26.41
N LEU A 353 2.00 50.31 -25.94
CA LEU A 353 1.06 49.48 -25.18
C LEU A 353 0.59 48.25 -25.98
N MET A 354 0.15 48.43 -27.22
CA MET A 354 -0.25 47.32 -28.09
C MET A 354 0.93 46.40 -28.42
N GLY A 355 2.13 46.97 -28.60
CA GLY A 355 3.38 46.21 -28.74
C GLY A 355 3.71 45.36 -27.51
N PHE A 356 3.45 45.86 -26.29
CA PHE A 356 3.62 45.10 -25.06
C PHE A 356 2.67 43.89 -24.98
N PHE A 357 1.37 44.07 -25.24
CA PHE A 357 0.42 42.94 -25.27
C PHE A 357 0.77 41.90 -26.35
N ASN A 358 1.29 42.33 -27.50
CA ASN A 358 1.79 41.41 -28.53
C ASN A 358 3.01 40.61 -28.03
N LYS A 359 4.02 41.25 -27.40
CA LYS A 359 5.18 40.56 -26.80
C LYS A 359 4.77 39.57 -25.69
N ALA A 360 3.76 39.93 -24.90
CA ALA A 360 3.20 39.06 -23.86
C ALA A 360 2.46 37.85 -24.47
N SER A 361 1.69 38.05 -25.55
CA SER A 361 1.07 36.96 -26.32
C SER A 361 2.11 36.04 -26.96
N GLU A 362 3.14 36.60 -27.60
CA GLU A 362 4.29 35.85 -28.11
C GLU A 362 4.98 35.04 -27.01
N THR A 363 5.07 35.58 -25.79
CA THR A 363 5.68 34.92 -24.63
C THR A 363 4.89 33.70 -24.17
N VAL A 364 3.57 33.79 -24.01
CA VAL A 364 2.76 32.60 -23.64
C VAL A 364 2.70 31.58 -24.79
N LYS A 365 2.72 32.04 -26.05
CA LYS A 365 2.74 31.19 -27.25
C LYS A 365 3.99 30.30 -27.35
N LYS A 366 5.14 30.68 -26.75
CA LYS A 366 6.35 29.81 -26.64
C LYS A 366 6.01 28.44 -26.06
N TYR A 367 5.04 28.40 -25.14
CA TYR A 367 4.61 27.23 -24.39
C TYR A 367 3.36 26.56 -24.98
N GLY A 368 2.97 26.91 -26.21
CA GLY A 368 1.74 26.44 -26.85
C GLY A 368 0.45 27.04 -26.28
N MET A 369 0.55 27.97 -25.32
CA MET A 369 -0.62 28.59 -24.69
C MET A 369 -1.21 29.72 -25.56
N LYS A 370 -2.49 30.03 -25.32
CA LYS A 370 -3.16 31.23 -25.86
C LYS A 370 -3.28 32.32 -24.79
N ALA A 371 -3.02 33.56 -25.17
CA ALA A 371 -3.25 34.71 -24.32
C ALA A 371 -4.74 35.03 -24.17
N ARG A 372 -5.13 35.46 -22.96
CA ARG A 372 -6.34 36.24 -22.72
C ARG A 372 -5.98 37.65 -22.26
N ALA A 373 -6.86 38.61 -22.47
CA ALA A 373 -6.69 39.97 -21.96
C ALA A 373 -8.05 40.64 -21.72
N TRP A 374 -8.12 41.61 -20.81
CA TRP A 374 -9.33 42.42 -20.57
C TRP A 374 -9.51 43.48 -21.66
N ASN A 375 -10.75 43.94 -21.87
CA ASN A 375 -11.12 44.65 -23.11
C ASN A 375 -10.99 46.18 -23.06
N ASP A 376 -10.85 46.78 -21.89
CA ASP A 376 -11.12 48.21 -21.66
C ASP A 376 -9.96 49.10 -22.12
N GLY A 377 -8.71 48.67 -21.91
CA GLY A 377 -7.50 49.31 -22.44
C GLY A 377 -7.10 48.89 -23.86
N LEU A 378 -7.84 47.97 -24.50
CA LEU A 378 -7.51 47.43 -25.83
C LEU A 378 -8.34 48.04 -26.97
N LEU A 379 -7.71 48.18 -28.15
CA LEU A 379 -8.28 48.77 -29.39
C LEU A 379 -8.93 50.16 -29.19
N VAL A 380 -8.47 50.94 -28.21
CA VAL A 380 -9.06 52.21 -27.75
C VAL A 380 -9.23 53.19 -28.92
N GLN A 381 -10.43 53.78 -29.00
CA GLN A 381 -10.81 54.64 -30.11
C GLN A 381 -10.08 56.00 -30.07
N GLY A 382 -9.60 56.44 -31.24
CA GLY A 382 -8.89 57.71 -31.42
C GLY A 382 -7.39 57.57 -31.71
N TYR A 383 -6.85 56.36 -31.63
CA TYR A 383 -5.45 56.04 -31.93
C TYR A 383 -5.31 55.27 -33.25
N ASP A 384 -4.15 55.36 -33.90
CA ASP A 384 -3.81 54.62 -35.12
C ASP A 384 -2.34 54.13 -35.16
N GLY A 385 -1.95 53.47 -36.27
CA GLY A 385 -0.59 52.96 -36.49
C GLY A 385 -0.20 51.67 -35.76
N TYR A 386 -1.12 51.06 -35.00
CA TYR A 386 -0.90 49.79 -34.29
C TYR A 386 -1.68 48.61 -34.91
N LYS A 387 -1.34 47.39 -34.49
CA LYS A 387 -2.18 46.19 -34.65
C LYS A 387 -2.07 45.33 -33.38
N LEU A 388 -3.21 44.94 -32.82
CA LEU A 388 -3.28 43.93 -31.75
C LEU A 388 -3.22 42.52 -32.35
N ASP A 389 -2.54 41.60 -31.69
CA ASP A 389 -2.55 40.17 -32.03
C ASP A 389 -3.99 39.62 -32.02
N SER A 390 -4.38 39.02 -33.14
CA SER A 390 -5.72 38.46 -33.37
C SER A 390 -5.98 37.17 -32.57
N ASP A 391 -4.93 36.50 -32.08
CA ASP A 391 -5.07 35.25 -31.34
C ASP A 391 -5.42 35.46 -29.85
N ILE A 392 -5.32 36.70 -29.34
CA ILE A 392 -5.70 37.05 -27.96
C ILE A 392 -7.21 36.86 -27.80
N GLU A 393 -7.63 36.02 -26.84
CA GLU A 393 -9.03 35.87 -26.43
C GLU A 393 -9.40 36.99 -25.45
N VAL A 394 -10.32 37.89 -25.83
CA VAL A 394 -10.66 39.09 -25.07
C VAL A 394 -11.78 38.80 -24.07
N CYS A 395 -11.50 39.01 -22.78
CA CYS A 395 -12.45 39.00 -21.69
C CYS A 395 -13.25 40.31 -21.72
N TYR A 396 -14.44 40.28 -22.34
CA TYR A 396 -15.25 41.48 -22.58
C TYR A 396 -16.25 41.72 -21.45
N TRP A 397 -15.95 42.65 -20.54
CA TRP A 397 -16.76 42.96 -19.37
C TRP A 397 -17.54 44.27 -19.49
N GLY A 398 -16.94 45.32 -20.05
CA GLY A 398 -17.49 46.67 -19.96
C GLY A 398 -16.85 47.70 -20.90
N LEU A 399 -17.12 48.99 -20.64
CA LEU A 399 -16.66 50.11 -21.43
C LEU A 399 -16.17 51.25 -20.54
N GLY A 400 -14.85 51.34 -20.41
CA GLY A 400 -14.18 52.56 -19.96
C GLY A 400 -14.32 53.68 -20.99
N LYS A 401 -13.85 54.88 -20.62
CA LYS A 401 -13.88 56.04 -21.52
C LYS A 401 -12.93 55.83 -22.70
N GLY A 402 -13.49 55.50 -23.86
CA GLY A 402 -12.77 55.28 -25.12
C GLY A 402 -12.54 53.81 -25.49
N SER A 403 -12.91 52.87 -24.63
CA SER A 403 -12.76 51.42 -24.85
C SER A 403 -13.48 50.94 -26.11
N ALA A 404 -12.95 49.90 -26.74
CA ALA A 404 -13.47 49.43 -28.02
C ALA A 404 -14.84 48.72 -27.90
N PRO A 405 -15.75 48.93 -28.87
CA PRO A 405 -16.96 48.14 -29.00
C PRO A 405 -16.64 46.73 -29.49
N VAL A 406 -17.49 45.76 -29.12
CA VAL A 406 -17.44 44.33 -29.49
C VAL A 406 -17.08 44.11 -30.96
N LYS A 407 -17.70 44.86 -31.87
CA LYS A 407 -17.51 44.77 -33.33
C LYS A 407 -16.05 45.02 -33.79
N ASP A 408 -15.28 45.85 -33.08
CA ASP A 408 -13.95 46.27 -33.53
C ASP A 408 -12.91 45.19 -33.17
N PHE A 409 -13.09 44.50 -32.04
CA PHE A 409 -12.38 43.24 -31.73
C PHE A 409 -12.69 42.14 -32.74
N LEU A 410 -13.98 41.93 -33.07
CA LEU A 410 -14.37 40.94 -34.08
C LEU A 410 -13.73 41.23 -35.45
N LYS A 411 -13.66 42.51 -35.84
CA LYS A 411 -13.02 42.97 -37.08
C LYS A 411 -11.50 42.78 -37.09
N ASN A 412 -10.82 42.88 -35.95
CA ASN A 412 -9.40 42.55 -35.82
C ASN A 412 -9.14 41.02 -35.86
N GLY A 413 -10.19 40.20 -35.73
CA GLY A 413 -10.13 38.74 -35.75
C GLY A 413 -10.11 38.10 -34.35
N ASN A 414 -10.10 38.91 -33.29
CA ASN A 414 -10.09 38.42 -31.91
C ASN A 414 -11.34 37.59 -31.57
N LYS A 415 -11.19 36.71 -30.58
CA LYS A 415 -12.27 35.92 -29.99
C LYS A 415 -12.66 36.51 -28.65
N LEU A 416 -13.89 36.30 -28.20
CA LEU A 416 -14.48 36.95 -27.03
C LEU A 416 -14.95 35.92 -25.99
N VAL A 417 -14.73 36.23 -24.72
CA VAL A 417 -15.40 35.59 -23.58
C VAL A 417 -16.25 36.66 -22.89
N ASN A 418 -17.55 36.41 -22.73
CA ASN A 418 -18.49 37.36 -22.16
C ASN A 418 -18.37 37.42 -20.62
N TYR A 419 -18.12 38.61 -20.10
CA TYR A 419 -17.98 38.94 -18.68
C TYR A 419 -19.00 40.02 -18.24
N VAL A 420 -20.15 40.16 -18.93
CA VAL A 420 -21.14 41.23 -18.69
C VAL A 420 -21.54 41.37 -17.21
N ASP A 421 -21.06 42.45 -16.57
CA ASP A 421 -21.13 42.70 -15.13
C ASP A 421 -22.54 42.52 -14.53
N ALA A 422 -23.56 43.09 -15.17
CA ALA A 422 -24.96 43.09 -14.75
C ALA A 422 -25.61 41.69 -14.62
N TYR A 423 -24.94 40.64 -15.13
CA TYR A 423 -25.38 39.25 -15.04
C TYR A 423 -24.29 38.29 -14.53
N MET A 424 -23.01 38.54 -14.81
CA MET A 424 -21.91 37.60 -14.58
C MET A 424 -21.09 37.85 -13.30
N TYR A 425 -21.28 38.97 -12.59
CA TYR A 425 -20.43 39.32 -11.45
C TYR A 425 -21.03 38.90 -10.10
N TYR A 426 -20.13 38.63 -9.15
CA TYR A 426 -20.40 38.53 -7.72
C TYR A 426 -19.25 39.17 -6.94
N ALA A 427 -19.30 40.49 -6.80
CA ALA A 427 -18.24 41.28 -6.16
C ALA A 427 -18.53 41.52 -4.67
N LEU A 428 -17.56 41.23 -3.81
CA LEU A 428 -17.70 41.26 -2.35
C LEU A 428 -17.61 42.69 -1.79
N SER A 429 -18.59 43.55 -2.10
CA SER A 429 -18.72 44.86 -1.48
C SER A 429 -20.18 45.23 -1.15
N PRO A 430 -20.45 46.05 -0.11
CA PRO A 430 -21.80 46.55 0.20
C PRO A 430 -22.48 47.29 -0.95
N TRP A 431 -21.70 47.91 -1.84
CA TRP A 431 -22.24 48.61 -3.00
C TRP A 431 -22.64 47.63 -4.11
N TRP A 432 -21.77 46.71 -4.49
CA TRP A 432 -22.06 45.71 -5.52
C TRP A 432 -23.19 44.76 -5.14
N MET A 433 -23.29 44.38 -3.85
CA MET A 433 -24.39 43.56 -3.32
C MET A 433 -25.78 44.12 -3.63
N ASN A 434 -25.92 45.44 -3.75
CA ASN A 434 -27.17 46.12 -4.04
C ASN A 434 -27.35 46.50 -5.52
N ASN A 435 -26.27 46.51 -6.32
CA ASN A 435 -26.28 47.08 -7.67
C ASN A 435 -25.96 46.07 -8.79
N ALA A 436 -25.03 45.12 -8.61
CA ALA A 436 -24.62 44.19 -9.68
C ALA A 436 -24.27 42.76 -9.23
N ASN A 437 -24.83 42.26 -8.11
CA ASN A 437 -24.65 40.87 -7.65
C ASN A 437 -25.90 39.98 -7.91
N PRO A 438 -26.29 39.74 -9.18
CA PRO A 438 -27.51 39.05 -9.58
C PRO A 438 -27.65 37.66 -8.94
N LYS A 439 -28.88 37.28 -8.58
CA LYS A 439 -29.19 35.90 -8.17
C LYS A 439 -29.33 35.00 -9.39
N GLY A 440 -29.17 33.68 -9.21
CA GLY A 440 -29.32 32.67 -10.27
C GLY A 440 -30.61 32.82 -11.09
N GLU A 441 -31.74 33.14 -10.44
CA GLU A 441 -33.01 33.42 -11.12
C GLU A 441 -32.90 34.54 -12.17
N LYS A 442 -32.23 35.67 -11.87
CA LYS A 442 -32.07 36.76 -12.83
C LYS A 442 -31.21 36.33 -14.02
N ILE A 443 -30.16 35.55 -13.77
CA ILE A 443 -29.29 35.00 -14.82
C ILE A 443 -30.10 34.09 -15.74
N TYR A 444 -30.78 33.09 -15.17
CA TYR A 444 -31.57 32.11 -15.94
C TYR A 444 -32.72 32.75 -16.74
N LYS A 445 -33.42 33.75 -16.17
CA LYS A 445 -34.60 34.39 -16.79
C LYS A 445 -34.29 35.59 -17.70
N GLN A 446 -33.11 36.19 -17.63
CA GLN A 446 -32.83 37.48 -18.30
C GLN A 446 -31.49 37.56 -19.04
N TRP A 447 -30.67 36.51 -19.04
CA TRP A 447 -29.38 36.47 -19.72
C TRP A 447 -29.27 35.27 -20.66
N GLU A 448 -28.51 35.46 -21.74
CA GLU A 448 -28.13 34.47 -22.75
C GLU A 448 -26.66 34.73 -23.13
N PRO A 449 -25.89 33.74 -23.63
CA PRO A 449 -24.47 33.93 -23.93
C PRO A 449 -24.15 35.11 -24.84
N GLY A 450 -25.01 35.38 -25.84
CA GLY A 450 -24.89 36.51 -26.76
C GLY A 450 -25.24 37.89 -26.18
N LYS A 451 -25.70 37.98 -24.93
CA LYS A 451 -26.09 39.25 -24.30
C LYS A 451 -24.85 39.98 -23.74
N MET A 452 -24.43 41.03 -24.41
CA MET A 452 -23.20 41.77 -24.13
C MET A 452 -23.49 43.04 -23.32
N ASN A 453 -22.45 43.78 -22.91
CA ASN A 453 -22.65 45.10 -22.30
C ASN A 453 -22.90 46.18 -23.38
N GLY A 454 -23.84 47.08 -23.14
CA GLY A 454 -24.28 48.09 -24.12
C GLY A 454 -23.36 49.32 -24.21
N LEU A 455 -23.36 50.00 -25.36
CA LEU A 455 -22.65 51.27 -25.53
C LEU A 455 -23.33 52.42 -24.77
N PRO A 456 -22.59 53.49 -24.42
CA PRO A 456 -23.17 54.76 -23.99
C PRO A 456 -24.30 55.22 -24.92
N GLY A 457 -25.41 55.68 -24.32
CA GLY A 457 -26.66 55.98 -25.04
C GLY A 457 -27.62 54.78 -25.16
N GLY A 458 -27.26 53.60 -24.66
CA GLY A 458 -28.15 52.42 -24.63
C GLY A 458 -28.17 51.62 -25.93
N ILE A 459 -27.14 51.75 -26.77
CA ILE A 459 -27.03 50.97 -28.01
C ILE A 459 -26.59 49.55 -27.64
N SER A 460 -27.42 48.56 -27.97
CA SER A 460 -27.10 47.15 -27.74
C SER A 460 -25.85 46.71 -28.52
N GLN A 461 -25.09 45.79 -27.93
CA GLN A 461 -24.02 45.02 -28.59
C GLN A 461 -24.35 43.52 -28.62
N ASP A 462 -25.62 43.17 -28.43
CA ASP A 462 -26.07 41.78 -28.27
C ASP A 462 -26.05 41.01 -29.60
N PHE A 463 -25.76 39.72 -29.51
CA PHE A 463 -25.91 38.77 -30.61
C PHE A 463 -27.23 38.01 -30.48
N GLU A 464 -28.01 37.97 -31.57
CA GLU A 464 -29.06 36.98 -31.73
C GLU A 464 -28.44 35.58 -31.96
N TYR A 465 -29.21 34.53 -31.65
CA TYR A 465 -28.79 33.15 -31.92
C TYR A 465 -29.05 32.80 -33.41
N PRO A 466 -28.15 32.12 -34.13
CA PRO A 466 -26.89 31.52 -33.66
C PRO A 466 -25.77 32.55 -33.51
N TYR A 467 -25.01 32.40 -32.43
CA TYR A 467 -23.91 33.32 -32.10
C TYR A 467 -22.72 33.15 -33.06
N PRO A 468 -21.92 34.20 -33.30
CA PRO A 468 -20.73 34.08 -34.14
C PRO A 468 -19.67 33.19 -33.46
N ASN A 469 -18.97 32.36 -34.23
CA ASN A 469 -17.91 31.44 -33.75
C ASN A 469 -16.73 32.14 -33.02
N GLN A 470 -16.66 33.46 -33.05
CA GLN A 470 -15.70 34.25 -32.28
C GLN A 470 -16.15 34.48 -30.83
N LEU A 471 -17.45 34.38 -30.51
CA LEU A 471 -17.94 34.35 -29.13
C LEU A 471 -17.77 32.93 -28.58
N LEU A 472 -16.75 32.73 -27.75
CA LEU A 472 -16.41 31.41 -27.20
C LEU A 472 -17.37 30.95 -26.09
N GLY A 473 -18.00 31.90 -25.41
CA GLY A 473 -18.89 31.65 -24.28
C GLY A 473 -18.78 32.74 -23.22
N ALA A 474 -18.85 32.36 -21.94
CA ALA A 474 -18.94 33.31 -20.83
C ALA A 474 -18.17 32.85 -19.59
N SER A 475 -17.93 33.78 -18.67
CA SER A 475 -17.27 33.54 -17.40
C SER A 475 -18.03 34.21 -16.26
N TYR A 476 -18.28 33.49 -15.16
CA TYR A 476 -18.90 34.04 -13.95
C TYR A 476 -17.83 34.46 -12.95
N ALA A 477 -17.77 35.74 -12.55
CA ALA A 477 -16.64 36.30 -11.81
C ALA A 477 -16.95 36.61 -10.34
N LEU A 478 -16.20 35.97 -9.44
CA LEU A 478 -16.07 36.37 -8.05
C LEU A 478 -14.91 37.37 -7.91
N TRP A 479 -15.25 38.58 -7.46
CA TRP A 479 -14.32 39.67 -7.17
C TRP A 479 -14.33 39.98 -5.67
N CYS A 480 -13.17 40.31 -5.10
CA CYS A 480 -12.98 40.32 -3.65
C CYS A 480 -12.67 41.70 -3.07
N ASP A 481 -13.27 42.78 -3.62
CA ASP A 481 -13.10 44.20 -3.27
C ASP A 481 -12.91 44.46 -1.76
N MET A 482 -13.74 43.81 -0.93
CA MET A 482 -13.57 43.76 0.51
C MET A 482 -13.39 42.28 0.93
N PRO A 483 -12.15 41.77 1.03
CA PRO A 483 -11.88 40.32 1.11
C PRO A 483 -12.39 39.65 2.39
N ASN A 484 -12.74 40.43 3.41
CA ASN A 484 -13.31 39.97 4.68
C ASN A 484 -14.83 40.18 4.79
N TYR A 485 -15.51 40.58 3.71
CA TYR A 485 -16.95 40.86 3.72
C TYR A 485 -17.82 39.60 3.90
N GLN A 486 -17.33 38.42 3.48
CA GLN A 486 -17.98 37.13 3.67
C GLN A 486 -17.00 35.97 3.92
N THR A 487 -17.51 34.92 4.56
CA THR A 487 -16.80 33.64 4.74
C THR A 487 -16.92 32.75 3.50
N GLU A 488 -15.99 31.80 3.36
CA GLU A 488 -15.94 30.86 2.23
C GLU A 488 -17.23 30.05 2.06
N GLN A 489 -17.86 29.66 3.17
CA GLN A 489 -19.17 28.97 3.17
C GLN A 489 -20.27 29.86 2.57
N VAL A 490 -20.41 31.11 3.05
CA VAL A 490 -21.47 32.03 2.59
C VAL A 490 -21.26 32.40 1.12
N ILE A 491 -20.00 32.49 0.65
CA ILE A 491 -19.66 32.65 -0.76
C ILE A 491 -20.11 31.42 -1.57
N ALA A 492 -19.74 30.21 -1.13
CA ALA A 492 -20.10 28.97 -1.83
C ALA A 492 -21.61 28.71 -1.87
N GLU A 493 -22.35 29.07 -0.81
CA GLU A 493 -23.82 29.03 -0.76
C GLU A 493 -24.42 30.05 -1.75
N ASN A 494 -23.88 31.27 -1.80
CA ASN A 494 -24.34 32.29 -2.74
C ASN A 494 -24.05 31.92 -4.21
N LEU A 495 -22.90 31.32 -4.49
CA LEU A 495 -22.52 30.88 -5.84
C LEU A 495 -23.38 29.72 -6.35
N TYR A 496 -23.91 28.85 -5.46
CA TYR A 496 -24.57 27.59 -5.80
C TYR A 496 -25.54 27.71 -7.00
N MET A 497 -26.55 28.59 -6.94
CA MET A 497 -27.49 28.78 -8.05
C MET A 497 -27.00 29.73 -9.15
N ARG A 498 -25.98 30.55 -8.89
CA ARG A 498 -25.44 31.54 -9.85
C ARG A 498 -24.65 30.84 -10.96
N THR A 499 -23.65 30.05 -10.56
CA THR A 499 -22.87 29.22 -11.47
C THR A 499 -23.77 28.18 -12.17
N ARG A 500 -24.71 27.57 -11.43
CA ARG A 500 -25.65 26.57 -11.99
C ARG A 500 -26.52 27.16 -13.11
N SER A 501 -26.99 28.40 -12.95
CA SER A 501 -27.78 29.10 -13.97
C SER A 501 -26.94 29.50 -15.18
N MET A 502 -25.73 30.03 -14.97
CA MET A 502 -24.82 30.39 -16.08
C MET A 502 -24.47 29.15 -16.91
N ALA A 503 -24.11 28.04 -16.25
CA ALA A 503 -23.81 26.77 -16.91
C ALA A 503 -24.98 26.25 -17.76
N ALA A 504 -26.21 26.31 -17.25
CA ALA A 504 -27.39 25.90 -18.02
C ALA A 504 -27.59 26.73 -19.29
N LYS A 505 -27.45 28.05 -19.20
CA LYS A 505 -27.62 28.98 -20.33
C LYS A 505 -26.46 28.92 -21.33
N THR A 506 -25.26 28.53 -20.92
CA THR A 506 -24.11 28.29 -21.83
C THR A 506 -24.06 26.88 -22.42
N TRP A 507 -24.65 25.88 -21.76
CA TRP A 507 -24.70 24.51 -22.26
C TRP A 507 -25.73 24.35 -23.37
N ASN A 508 -26.97 24.80 -23.16
CA ASN A 508 -28.03 24.73 -24.17
C ASN A 508 -28.99 25.94 -24.05
N PRO A 509 -28.64 27.13 -24.59
CA PRO A 509 -29.44 28.34 -24.42
C PRO A 509 -30.90 28.17 -24.88
N LYS A 510 -31.13 27.46 -25.99
CA LYS A 510 -32.45 27.18 -26.59
C LYS A 510 -33.29 26.13 -25.86
N GLY A 511 -32.64 25.21 -25.14
CA GLY A 511 -33.30 24.11 -24.44
C GLY A 511 -34.08 24.57 -23.22
N ASN A 512 -33.52 25.53 -22.48
CA ASN A 512 -33.97 26.06 -21.18
C ASN A 512 -35.41 26.62 -21.19
N LYS A 513 -36.39 25.72 -21.23
CA LYS A 513 -37.84 26.01 -21.29
C LYS A 513 -38.57 25.67 -19.98
N ALA A 514 -37.94 24.93 -19.08
CA ALA A 514 -38.45 24.72 -17.73
C ALA A 514 -38.46 26.06 -16.96
N ASP A 515 -39.47 26.29 -16.11
CA ASP A 515 -39.43 27.46 -15.24
C ASP A 515 -38.28 27.37 -14.24
N TYR A 516 -37.78 28.51 -13.78
CA TYR A 516 -36.72 28.57 -12.78
C TYR A 516 -37.07 27.80 -11.50
N ALA A 517 -38.34 27.71 -11.08
CA ALA A 517 -38.71 26.92 -9.91
C ALA A 517 -38.51 25.41 -10.13
N GLU A 518 -38.83 24.88 -11.32
CA GLU A 518 -38.55 23.48 -11.67
C GLU A 518 -37.05 23.21 -11.79
N PHE A 519 -36.35 24.12 -12.47
CA PHE A 519 -34.89 24.10 -12.63
C PHE A 519 -34.18 24.12 -11.27
N GLU A 520 -34.57 25.03 -10.38
CA GLU A 520 -33.99 25.15 -9.04
C GLU A 520 -34.34 23.94 -8.16
N GLN A 521 -35.56 23.41 -8.25
CA GLN A 521 -35.95 22.20 -7.53
C GLN A 521 -35.10 20.99 -7.99
N PHE A 522 -34.92 20.81 -9.29
CA PHE A 522 -34.10 19.72 -9.84
C PHE A 522 -32.62 19.90 -9.48
N ALA A 523 -32.09 21.11 -9.63
CA ALA A 523 -30.71 21.45 -9.27
C ALA A 523 -30.43 21.32 -7.75
N LYS A 524 -31.44 21.52 -6.89
CA LYS A 524 -31.34 21.24 -5.44
C LYS A 524 -31.46 19.74 -5.11
N LYS A 525 -32.21 18.97 -5.91
CA LYS A 525 -32.31 17.51 -5.78
C LYS A 525 -31.03 16.79 -6.23
N VAL A 526 -30.41 17.26 -7.31
CA VAL A 526 -29.10 16.79 -7.80
C VAL A 526 -27.94 17.18 -6.86
N GLY A 527 -28.09 18.29 -6.12
CA GLY A 527 -27.16 18.69 -5.08
C GLY A 527 -25.81 19.24 -5.58
N ARG A 528 -24.83 19.22 -4.68
CA ARG A 528 -23.40 19.35 -5.06
C ARG A 528 -22.86 18.01 -5.53
N VAL A 529 -21.71 18.06 -6.21
CA VAL A 529 -20.91 16.87 -6.52
C VAL A 529 -20.65 16.03 -5.27
N PRO A 530 -20.66 14.69 -5.35
CA PRO A 530 -20.22 13.86 -4.24
C PRO A 530 -18.73 14.07 -3.97
N GLY A 531 -18.33 13.95 -2.70
CA GLY A 531 -16.96 14.28 -2.30
C GLY A 531 -16.61 15.77 -2.37
N TYR A 532 -17.62 16.66 -2.36
CA TYR A 532 -17.43 18.11 -2.18
C TYR A 532 -16.78 18.44 -0.83
N ASP A 533 -17.34 17.91 0.26
CA ASP A 533 -16.94 18.15 1.66
C ASP A 533 -16.40 16.90 2.37
N LYS A 534 -16.24 15.78 1.63
CA LYS A 534 -15.97 14.44 2.14
C LYS A 534 -15.05 13.66 1.20
N GLU A 535 -14.48 12.57 1.70
CA GLU A 535 -13.83 11.57 0.84
C GLU A 535 -14.87 10.73 0.09
N LEU A 536 -14.47 10.22 -1.08
CA LEU A 536 -15.24 9.26 -1.86
C LEU A 536 -14.88 7.83 -1.42
N PRO A 537 -15.79 6.86 -1.50
CA PRO A 537 -15.43 5.45 -1.33
C PRO A 537 -14.43 5.03 -2.40
N ALA A 538 -13.49 4.13 -2.06
CA ALA A 538 -12.46 3.68 -2.99
C ALA A 538 -13.08 3.01 -4.23
N ALA A 539 -12.68 3.48 -5.42
CA ALA A 539 -13.08 2.87 -6.68
C ALA A 539 -12.56 1.44 -6.79
N LYS A 540 -13.34 0.54 -7.39
CA LYS A 540 -12.84 -0.76 -7.85
C LYS A 540 -11.91 -0.59 -9.04
N ASP A 541 -11.03 -1.56 -9.26
CA ASP A 541 -10.20 -1.58 -10.47
C ASP A 541 -11.00 -1.90 -11.73
N VAL A 542 -10.45 -1.49 -12.88
CA VAL A 542 -10.94 -1.91 -14.18
C VAL A 542 -10.33 -3.27 -14.47
N VAL A 543 -11.15 -4.31 -14.53
CA VAL A 543 -10.72 -5.69 -14.82
C VAL A 543 -11.28 -6.14 -16.18
N HIS A 544 -10.57 -7.04 -16.87
CA HIS A 544 -11.12 -7.63 -18.08
C HIS A 544 -12.31 -8.54 -17.75
N VAL A 545 -13.29 -8.64 -18.63
CA VAL A 545 -14.50 -9.44 -18.36
C VAL A 545 -14.17 -10.92 -18.16
N ASP A 546 -13.14 -11.43 -18.84
CA ASP A 546 -12.65 -12.79 -18.64
C ASP A 546 -11.83 -12.97 -17.35
N GLU A 547 -11.27 -11.90 -16.77
CA GLU A 547 -10.69 -11.95 -15.41
C GLU A 547 -11.79 -11.97 -14.34
N LEU A 548 -12.90 -11.26 -14.56
CA LEU A 548 -14.06 -11.29 -13.66
C LEU A 548 -14.82 -12.63 -13.75
N GLU A 549 -14.77 -13.31 -14.90
CA GLU A 549 -15.34 -14.65 -15.09
C GLU A 549 -14.35 -15.80 -14.77
N ASN A 550 -13.04 -15.59 -14.90
CA ASN A 550 -11.96 -16.54 -14.57
C ASN A 550 -10.70 -15.80 -14.04
N PRO A 551 -10.64 -15.41 -12.77
CA PRO A 551 -9.56 -14.57 -12.25
C PRO A 551 -8.21 -15.30 -12.23
N THR A 552 -7.38 -14.97 -13.22
CA THR A 552 -5.94 -15.27 -13.19
C THR A 552 -5.24 -14.10 -12.51
N LEU A 553 -4.88 -14.27 -11.24
CA LEU A 553 -4.18 -13.23 -10.49
C LEU A 553 -2.83 -12.91 -11.14
N ASN A 554 -2.53 -11.62 -11.31
CA ASN A 554 -1.26 -11.16 -11.85
C ASN A 554 -0.11 -11.30 -10.83
N GLY A 555 1.14 -11.11 -11.26
CA GLY A 555 2.32 -11.29 -10.42
C GLY A 555 2.32 -10.48 -9.11
N LYS A 556 1.81 -9.24 -9.10
CA LYS A 556 1.68 -8.43 -7.87
C LYS A 556 0.61 -8.99 -6.94
N GLN A 557 -0.56 -9.32 -7.50
CA GLN A 557 -1.68 -9.89 -6.74
C GLN A 557 -1.30 -11.25 -6.12
N LEU A 558 -0.57 -12.10 -6.85
CA LEU A 558 -0.04 -13.36 -6.33
C LEU A 558 1.03 -13.12 -5.25
N SER A 559 1.89 -12.12 -5.41
CA SER A 559 2.92 -11.79 -4.43
C SER A 559 2.33 -11.34 -3.09
N SER A 560 1.21 -10.60 -3.12
CA SER A 560 0.54 -10.08 -1.92
C SER A 560 -0.28 -11.12 -1.14
N LEU A 561 -0.50 -12.31 -1.71
CA LEU A 561 -1.13 -13.44 -1.00
C LEU A 561 -0.23 -14.05 0.09
N VAL A 562 1.06 -13.67 0.12
CA VAL A 562 2.06 -14.22 1.04
C VAL A 562 2.35 -13.22 2.15
N LEU A 563 2.50 -13.72 3.38
CA LEU A 563 3.06 -12.97 4.51
C LEU A 563 4.45 -13.56 4.84
N PRO A 564 5.53 -12.77 4.87
CA PRO A 564 5.68 -11.45 4.28
C PRO A 564 5.51 -11.48 2.75
N ILE A 565 5.18 -10.33 2.15
CA ILE A 565 5.02 -10.19 0.70
C ILE A 565 6.36 -10.49 0.01
N VAL A 566 6.35 -11.41 -0.95
CA VAL A 566 7.57 -11.88 -1.64
C VAL A 566 8.20 -10.80 -2.53
N GLN A 567 9.50 -10.89 -2.81
CA GLN A 567 10.22 -9.94 -3.67
C GLN A 567 9.72 -9.94 -5.12
N SER A 568 9.53 -11.10 -5.76
CA SER A 568 8.80 -11.21 -7.02
C SER A 568 8.06 -12.54 -7.21
N TYR A 569 6.98 -12.49 -7.99
CA TYR A 569 6.28 -13.63 -8.58
C TYR A 569 6.03 -13.31 -10.06
N GLU A 570 6.86 -13.88 -10.92
CA GLU A 570 6.87 -13.63 -12.36
C GLU A 570 6.05 -14.72 -13.07
N VAL A 571 4.85 -14.35 -13.53
CA VAL A 571 3.89 -15.26 -14.17
C VAL A 571 4.30 -15.51 -15.62
N SER A 572 4.26 -16.78 -16.04
CA SER A 572 4.56 -17.17 -17.42
C SER A 572 3.44 -16.80 -18.41
N GLU A 573 3.80 -16.56 -19.68
CA GLU A 573 2.86 -16.16 -20.76
C GLU A 573 1.68 -17.11 -21.00
N LYS A 574 1.70 -18.31 -20.43
CA LYS A 574 0.66 -19.33 -20.55
C LYS A 574 0.06 -19.57 -19.17
N SER A 575 -0.93 -18.75 -18.82
CA SER A 575 -1.64 -18.62 -17.55
C SER A 575 -2.35 -19.90 -17.05
N LYS A 576 -1.58 -20.95 -16.82
CA LYS A 576 -2.00 -22.19 -16.17
C LYS A 576 -1.72 -22.15 -14.67
N SER A 577 -2.33 -23.06 -13.93
CA SER A 577 -1.96 -23.34 -12.54
C SER A 577 -1.62 -24.80 -12.32
N TRP A 578 -0.59 -25.04 -11.52
CA TRP A 578 -0.39 -26.28 -10.80
C TRP A 578 -1.36 -26.30 -9.61
N THR A 579 -1.86 -27.48 -9.22
CA THR A 579 -2.82 -27.64 -8.12
C THR A 579 -2.32 -28.73 -7.18
N MET A 580 -2.32 -28.46 -5.88
CA MET A 580 -1.96 -29.43 -4.86
C MET A 580 -3.15 -30.36 -4.55
N ASP A 581 -2.92 -31.67 -4.56
CA ASP A 581 -3.95 -32.68 -4.27
C ASP A 581 -3.41 -33.84 -3.41
N GLU A 582 -4.25 -34.84 -3.14
CA GLU A 582 -3.89 -35.97 -2.27
C GLU A 582 -2.82 -36.91 -2.84
N THR A 583 -2.34 -36.68 -4.07
CA THR A 583 -1.23 -37.41 -4.69
C THR A 583 0.09 -36.65 -4.63
N THR A 584 0.08 -35.37 -4.25
CA THR A 584 1.31 -34.56 -4.09
C THR A 584 2.24 -35.17 -3.05
N ARG A 585 3.53 -35.28 -3.40
CA ARG A 585 4.62 -35.63 -2.48
C ARG A 585 5.56 -34.45 -2.29
N PHE A 586 6.19 -34.39 -1.11
CA PHE A 586 7.41 -33.60 -0.90
C PHE A 586 8.62 -34.53 -1.17
N VAL A 587 9.43 -34.19 -2.17
CA VAL A 587 10.56 -35.01 -2.62
C VAL A 587 11.87 -34.32 -2.29
N ILE A 588 12.74 -35.01 -1.56
CA ILE A 588 14.15 -34.64 -1.42
C ILE A 588 14.95 -35.54 -2.40
N PRO A 589 15.89 -35.02 -3.20
CA PRO A 589 16.68 -35.87 -4.09
C PRO A 589 17.48 -36.91 -3.31
N LYS A 590 17.49 -38.16 -3.79
CA LYS A 590 18.24 -39.26 -3.18
C LYS A 590 19.73 -39.22 -3.54
N THR A 591 20.49 -38.34 -2.89
CA THR A 591 21.97 -38.28 -2.93
C THR A 591 22.56 -38.45 -1.53
N GLU A 592 23.84 -38.81 -1.42
CA GLU A 592 24.54 -38.94 -0.12
C GLU A 592 24.50 -37.62 0.68
N GLU A 593 24.63 -36.48 -0.01
CA GLU A 593 24.50 -35.14 0.57
C GLU A 593 23.14 -34.97 1.27
N TYR A 594 22.04 -35.17 0.55
CA TYR A 594 20.69 -34.99 1.08
C TYR A 594 20.29 -36.07 2.12
N LEU A 595 20.79 -37.30 1.98
CA LEU A 595 20.60 -38.36 2.97
C LEU A 595 21.33 -38.05 4.29
N SER A 596 22.46 -37.35 4.23
CA SER A 596 23.18 -36.88 5.43
C SER A 596 22.62 -35.57 6.01
N ASN A 597 21.83 -34.81 5.24
CA ASN A 597 21.25 -33.54 5.68
C ASN A 597 20.03 -33.71 6.61
N VAL A 598 20.30 -34.01 7.87
CA VAL A 598 19.31 -34.14 8.95
C VAL A 598 18.43 -32.88 9.09
N ARG A 599 18.99 -31.68 8.89
CA ARG A 599 18.25 -30.42 9.09
C ARG A 599 17.21 -30.18 7.99
N LEU A 600 17.51 -30.52 6.73
CA LEU A 600 16.52 -30.45 5.65
C LEU A 600 15.37 -31.44 5.89
N LYS A 601 15.70 -32.65 6.36
CA LYS A 601 14.71 -33.65 6.76
C LYS A 601 13.77 -33.13 7.85
N GLU A 602 14.32 -32.57 8.94
CA GLU A 602 13.55 -31.94 10.01
C GLU A 602 12.62 -30.83 9.49
N VAL A 603 13.08 -30.01 8.55
CA VAL A 603 12.29 -28.91 7.94
C VAL A 603 11.12 -29.45 7.12
N VAL A 604 11.35 -30.47 6.30
CA VAL A 604 10.31 -31.10 5.47
C VAL A 604 9.27 -31.82 6.33
N GLU A 605 9.69 -32.48 7.42
CA GLU A 605 8.79 -33.10 8.40
C GLU A 605 8.00 -32.04 9.19
N LEU A 606 8.66 -30.98 9.68
CA LEU A 606 8.04 -29.85 10.38
C LEU A 606 6.94 -29.21 9.54
N VAL A 607 7.27 -28.74 8.34
CA VAL A 607 6.29 -27.99 7.53
C VAL A 607 5.19 -28.93 7.05
N SER A 608 5.45 -30.21 6.79
CA SER A 608 4.38 -31.19 6.50
C SER A 608 3.38 -31.35 7.66
N ALA A 609 3.83 -31.29 8.92
CA ALA A 609 2.93 -31.28 10.07
C ALA A 609 2.12 -29.97 10.18
N GLU A 610 2.70 -28.82 9.81
CA GLU A 610 1.96 -27.54 9.71
C GLU A 610 0.89 -27.58 8.61
N PHE A 611 1.19 -28.19 7.46
CA PHE A 611 0.22 -28.43 6.37
C PHE A 611 -0.93 -29.35 6.83
N LEU A 612 -0.62 -30.42 7.56
CA LEU A 612 -1.63 -31.36 8.08
C LEU A 612 -2.59 -30.71 9.08
N GLU A 613 -2.09 -29.89 10.03
CA GLU A 613 -2.95 -29.16 10.97
C GLU A 613 -3.84 -28.13 10.25
N LYS A 614 -3.28 -27.42 9.26
CA LYS A 614 -4.01 -26.47 8.42
C LYS A 614 -4.89 -27.14 7.34
N GLN A 615 -4.88 -28.47 7.23
CA GLN A 615 -5.65 -29.29 6.27
C GLN A 615 -5.36 -28.94 4.80
N ILE A 616 -4.07 -28.82 4.45
CA ILE A 616 -3.60 -28.46 3.12
C ILE A 616 -2.95 -29.67 2.43
N PRO A 617 -3.41 -30.09 1.23
CA PRO A 617 -4.58 -29.61 0.51
C PRO A 617 -5.91 -30.16 1.07
N THR A 618 -5.84 -31.23 1.88
CA THR A 618 -6.95 -31.88 2.59
C THR A 618 -6.50 -32.26 4.01
N ASN A 619 -7.33 -32.98 4.77
CA ASN A 619 -6.97 -33.51 6.09
C ASN A 619 -6.06 -34.76 6.04
N LYS A 620 -5.51 -35.10 4.86
CA LYS A 620 -4.56 -36.19 4.65
C LYS A 620 -3.12 -35.68 4.77
N GLU A 621 -2.25 -36.49 5.37
CA GLU A 621 -0.81 -36.22 5.42
C GLU A 621 -0.17 -36.27 4.02
N ILE A 622 0.61 -35.24 3.66
CA ILE A 622 1.46 -35.23 2.47
C ILE A 622 2.61 -36.26 2.64
N ASP A 623 2.76 -37.15 1.67
CA ASP A 623 3.86 -38.13 1.66
C ASP A 623 5.21 -37.44 1.43
N LYS A 624 6.24 -37.89 2.15
CA LYS A 624 7.59 -37.33 2.13
C LYS A 624 8.59 -38.43 1.77
N VAL A 625 9.40 -38.23 0.74
CA VAL A 625 10.31 -39.26 0.22
C VAL A 625 11.69 -38.73 -0.15
N TYR A 626 12.71 -39.58 0.03
CA TYR A 626 13.94 -39.55 -0.76
C TYR A 626 13.74 -40.36 -2.03
N ASP A 627 13.80 -39.71 -3.19
CA ASP A 627 13.55 -40.35 -4.49
C ASP A 627 14.54 -39.86 -5.57
N LEU A 628 14.66 -40.60 -6.67
CA LEU A 628 15.56 -40.24 -7.78
C LEU A 628 14.89 -39.19 -8.68
N GLU A 629 15.68 -38.32 -9.33
CA GLU A 629 15.15 -37.30 -10.26
C GLU A 629 14.33 -37.93 -11.41
N SER A 630 14.71 -39.14 -11.85
CA SER A 630 13.98 -39.94 -12.85
C SER A 630 12.62 -40.49 -12.37
N LYS A 631 12.25 -40.29 -11.11
CA LYS A 631 10.99 -40.72 -10.46
C LYS A 631 10.14 -39.51 -10.01
N VAL A 632 10.61 -38.29 -10.25
CA VAL A 632 9.85 -37.05 -10.03
C VAL A 632 8.73 -36.95 -11.06
N THR A 633 7.55 -36.52 -10.61
CA THR A 633 6.32 -36.39 -11.40
C THR A 633 5.82 -34.94 -11.43
N SER A 634 4.88 -34.64 -12.32
CA SER A 634 4.20 -33.34 -12.38
C SER A 634 3.46 -32.93 -11.11
N ASN A 635 3.24 -33.86 -10.18
CA ASN A 635 2.47 -33.63 -8.96
C ASN A 635 3.36 -33.40 -7.72
N ASP A 636 4.68 -33.46 -7.87
CA ASP A 636 5.63 -33.36 -6.77
C ASP A 636 6.11 -31.92 -6.50
N VAL A 637 6.46 -31.67 -5.23
CA VAL A 637 7.25 -30.51 -4.80
C VAL A 637 8.65 -31.00 -4.45
N VAL A 638 9.62 -30.70 -5.31
CA VAL A 638 11.03 -31.08 -5.11
C VAL A 638 11.75 -30.00 -4.31
N VAL A 639 12.43 -30.39 -3.23
CA VAL A 639 13.16 -29.47 -2.33
C VAL A 639 14.66 -29.67 -2.50
N THR A 640 15.34 -28.64 -3.02
CA THR A 640 16.80 -28.64 -3.24
C THR A 640 17.46 -27.45 -2.54
N ILE A 641 18.73 -27.63 -2.19
CA ILE A 641 19.61 -26.65 -1.57
C ILE A 641 20.76 -26.32 -2.53
N ASP A 642 21.18 -25.06 -2.57
CA ASP A 642 22.39 -24.61 -3.26
C ASP A 642 23.13 -23.61 -2.37
N LYS A 643 24.28 -24.02 -1.81
CA LYS A 643 25.11 -23.21 -0.90
C LYS A 643 26.30 -22.55 -1.60
N GLU A 644 26.56 -22.92 -2.85
CA GLU A 644 27.74 -22.49 -3.60
C GLU A 644 27.41 -21.33 -4.56
N ASN A 645 26.15 -21.21 -5.00
CA ASN A 645 25.69 -20.21 -5.96
C ASN A 645 24.63 -19.27 -5.35
N PRO A 646 24.68 -17.95 -5.59
CA PRO A 646 23.63 -17.05 -5.16
C PRO A 646 22.33 -17.33 -5.93
N ILE A 647 21.23 -17.49 -5.19
CA ILE A 647 19.90 -17.79 -5.76
C ILE A 647 19.41 -16.68 -6.72
N THR A 648 19.88 -15.44 -6.53
CA THR A 648 19.59 -14.29 -7.41
C THR A 648 20.72 -13.27 -7.34
N GLU A 649 20.99 -12.57 -8.44
CA GLU A 649 21.97 -11.46 -8.50
C GLU A 649 21.62 -10.29 -7.56
N LYS A 650 20.39 -10.22 -7.05
CA LYS A 650 19.89 -9.15 -6.17
C LYS A 650 20.17 -9.36 -4.67
N SER A 651 20.61 -10.55 -4.26
CA SER A 651 20.84 -10.87 -2.83
C SER A 651 21.75 -12.08 -2.64
N ASN A 652 22.69 -11.95 -1.71
CA ASN A 652 23.57 -13.01 -1.21
C ASN A 652 23.08 -13.58 0.14
N SER A 653 21.80 -13.43 0.48
CA SER A 653 21.25 -13.89 1.76
C SER A 653 21.08 -15.41 1.80
N ASP A 654 21.57 -16.04 2.87
CA ASP A 654 21.31 -17.46 3.20
C ASP A 654 19.80 -17.78 3.43
N GLU A 655 18.96 -16.76 3.54
CA GLU A 655 17.50 -16.87 3.66
C GLU A 655 16.79 -16.79 2.30
N ALA A 656 17.52 -16.61 1.20
CA ALA A 656 17.00 -16.51 -0.16
C ALA A 656 16.58 -17.87 -0.76
N TYR A 657 15.51 -17.87 -1.55
CA TYR A 657 15.06 -19.04 -2.30
C TYR A 657 14.33 -18.67 -3.59
N LYS A 658 14.22 -19.65 -4.49
CA LYS A 658 13.48 -19.62 -5.74
C LYS A 658 12.49 -20.79 -5.78
N ILE A 659 11.29 -20.54 -6.29
CA ILE A 659 10.26 -21.56 -6.55
C ILE A 659 9.87 -21.51 -8.03
N GLU A 660 10.17 -22.57 -8.76
CA GLU A 660 9.85 -22.71 -10.19
C GLU A 660 8.60 -23.59 -10.34
N ILE A 661 7.56 -23.08 -11.02
CA ILE A 661 6.22 -23.70 -11.08
C ILE A 661 5.87 -23.95 -12.55
N SER A 662 5.65 -25.21 -12.92
CA SER A 662 5.53 -25.63 -14.33
C SER A 662 4.62 -26.85 -14.54
N ASP A 663 4.53 -27.32 -15.79
CA ASP A 663 3.92 -28.62 -16.14
C ASP A 663 4.74 -29.83 -15.68
N LYS A 664 5.98 -29.62 -15.21
CA LYS A 664 6.83 -30.63 -14.57
C LYS A 664 6.70 -30.66 -13.04
N GLY A 665 5.75 -29.92 -12.47
CA GLY A 665 5.59 -29.78 -11.02
C GLY A 665 6.28 -28.54 -10.46
N VAL A 666 6.65 -28.61 -9.19
CA VAL A 666 7.20 -27.47 -8.42
C VAL A 666 8.61 -27.80 -7.95
N LYS A 667 9.57 -26.90 -8.20
CA LYS A 667 10.96 -27.03 -7.73
C LYS A 667 11.33 -25.86 -6.83
N ILE A 668 11.76 -26.15 -5.61
CA ILE A 668 12.39 -25.20 -4.69
C ILE A 668 13.91 -25.33 -4.81
N VAL A 669 14.60 -24.22 -5.00
CA VAL A 669 16.05 -24.08 -4.82
C VAL A 669 16.28 -23.02 -3.75
N ALA A 670 16.98 -23.35 -2.66
CA ALA A 670 17.12 -22.48 -1.50
C ALA A 670 18.56 -22.42 -0.98
N ALA A 671 19.00 -21.26 -0.50
CA ALA A 671 20.38 -21.05 -0.03
C ALA A 671 20.70 -21.82 1.27
N SER A 672 19.69 -22.08 2.09
CA SER A 672 19.81 -22.85 3.33
C SER A 672 18.56 -23.68 3.62
N GLU A 673 18.66 -24.57 4.61
CA GLU A 673 17.53 -25.35 5.12
C GLU A 673 16.45 -24.46 5.74
N ASN A 674 16.82 -23.29 6.29
CA ASN A 674 15.84 -22.30 6.77
C ASN A 674 15.17 -21.56 5.59
N ALA A 675 15.91 -21.27 4.51
CA ALA A 675 15.30 -20.75 3.28
C ALA A 675 14.33 -21.77 2.65
N ALA A 676 14.64 -23.07 2.70
CA ALA A 676 13.70 -24.13 2.28
C ALA A 676 12.42 -24.18 3.14
N MET A 677 12.53 -23.95 4.45
CA MET A 677 11.38 -23.79 5.34
C MET A 677 10.51 -22.58 4.93
N TYR A 678 11.13 -21.45 4.60
CA TYR A 678 10.44 -20.24 4.15
C TYR A 678 9.82 -20.39 2.75
N ALA A 679 10.44 -21.17 1.86
CA ALA A 679 9.88 -21.54 0.55
C ALA A 679 8.62 -22.42 0.71
N LEU A 680 8.69 -23.47 1.53
CA LEU A 680 7.54 -24.34 1.81
C LEU A 680 6.38 -23.60 2.50
N ARG A 681 6.68 -22.64 3.39
CA ARG A 681 5.63 -21.75 3.97
C ARG A 681 5.06 -20.77 2.96
N THR A 682 5.83 -20.30 1.99
CA THR A 682 5.29 -19.50 0.88
C THR A 682 4.34 -20.30 0.01
N ILE A 683 4.64 -21.58 -0.26
CA ILE A 683 3.66 -22.50 -0.86
C ILE A 683 2.43 -22.62 0.05
N GLN A 684 2.60 -22.83 1.37
CA GLN A 684 1.49 -22.93 2.32
C GLN A 684 0.56 -21.71 2.26
N HIS A 685 1.12 -20.50 2.23
CA HIS A 685 0.35 -19.25 2.14
C HIS A 685 -0.42 -19.14 0.83
N LEU A 686 0.20 -19.53 -0.30
CA LEU A 686 -0.46 -19.58 -1.60
C LEU A 686 -1.55 -20.66 -1.65
N MET A 687 -1.39 -21.81 -0.99
CA MET A 687 -2.45 -22.82 -0.91
C MET A 687 -3.69 -22.27 -0.19
N ILE A 688 -3.50 -21.61 0.96
CA ILE A 688 -4.59 -21.00 1.74
C ILE A 688 -5.29 -19.89 0.95
N ASN A 689 -4.53 -18.97 0.35
CA ASN A 689 -5.08 -17.76 -0.26
C ASN A 689 -5.46 -17.90 -1.74
N ASN A 690 -4.97 -18.93 -2.45
CA ASN A 690 -5.23 -19.17 -3.87
C ASN A 690 -5.94 -20.51 -4.15
N ASN A 691 -6.68 -21.06 -3.18
CA ASN A 691 -7.49 -22.28 -3.32
C ASN A 691 -6.69 -23.51 -3.80
N ASN A 692 -5.59 -23.83 -3.11
CA ASN A 692 -4.65 -24.92 -3.42
C ASN A 692 -3.94 -24.81 -4.80
N LYS A 693 -3.82 -23.61 -5.39
CA LYS A 693 -3.18 -23.39 -6.71
C LYS A 693 -1.89 -22.58 -6.65
N LEU A 694 -0.93 -22.95 -7.49
CA LEU A 694 0.24 -22.13 -7.87
C LEU A 694 0.15 -21.79 -9.36
N THR A 695 0.19 -20.52 -9.74
CA THR A 695 0.22 -20.10 -11.15
C THR A 695 1.60 -20.40 -11.76
N TYR A 696 1.66 -20.88 -13.00
CA TYR A 696 2.92 -21.19 -13.67
C TYR A 696 3.80 -19.95 -13.82
N GLY A 697 5.05 -20.04 -13.38
CA GLY A 697 5.93 -18.89 -13.22
C GLY A 697 7.10 -19.17 -12.28
N THR A 698 7.79 -18.12 -11.87
CA THR A 698 8.91 -18.18 -10.92
C THR A 698 8.67 -17.22 -9.76
N ILE A 699 8.80 -17.70 -8.53
CA ILE A 699 8.90 -16.87 -7.33
C ILE A 699 10.39 -16.75 -7.00
N VAL A 700 10.88 -15.54 -6.78
CA VAL A 700 12.20 -15.28 -6.19
C VAL A 700 11.97 -14.44 -4.93
N ASP A 701 12.53 -14.88 -3.80
CA ASP A 701 12.29 -14.22 -2.52
C ASP A 701 13.50 -14.26 -1.58
N TYR A 702 13.67 -13.17 -0.84
CA TYR A 702 14.78 -12.92 0.09
C TYR A 702 14.44 -11.71 0.98
N PRO A 703 15.00 -11.60 2.19
CA PRO A 703 14.83 -10.43 3.05
C PRO A 703 15.70 -9.26 2.59
N ASN A 704 15.21 -8.03 2.76
CA ASN A 704 16.02 -6.81 2.68
C ASN A 704 16.79 -6.52 3.98
N VAL A 705 16.28 -6.97 5.13
CA VAL A 705 16.89 -6.75 6.46
C VAL A 705 17.29 -8.09 7.07
N ALA A 706 18.58 -8.25 7.39
CA ALA A 706 19.16 -9.52 7.81
C ALA A 706 18.59 -10.07 9.14
N GLU A 707 18.51 -9.25 10.18
CA GLU A 707 17.85 -9.64 11.44
C GLU A 707 16.49 -8.96 11.64
N ARG A 708 15.48 -9.77 11.97
CA ARG A 708 14.08 -9.35 12.10
C ARG A 708 13.56 -9.85 13.45
N ARG A 709 13.51 -8.95 14.43
CA ARG A 709 13.55 -9.27 15.87
C ARG A 709 12.31 -8.82 16.67
N VAL A 710 12.07 -9.48 17.79
CA VAL A 710 11.27 -8.95 18.91
C VAL A 710 12.08 -8.95 20.21
N HIS A 711 12.16 -7.81 20.87
CA HIS A 711 12.64 -7.67 22.25
C HIS A 711 11.48 -7.87 23.22
N VAL A 712 11.69 -8.70 24.24
CA VAL A 712 10.71 -9.00 25.29
C VAL A 712 11.28 -8.66 26.65
N ASP A 713 10.74 -7.61 27.29
CA ASP A 713 10.86 -7.40 28.74
C ASP A 713 10.10 -8.49 29.48
N MET A 714 10.80 -9.59 29.70
CA MET A 714 10.42 -10.67 30.61
C MET A 714 11.10 -10.52 31.97
N ALA A 715 11.61 -9.33 32.31
CA ALA A 715 12.34 -9.01 33.53
C ALA A 715 11.43 -8.34 34.57
N ARG A 716 10.76 -7.25 34.17
CA ARG A 716 9.75 -6.57 34.99
C ARG A 716 8.55 -7.49 35.22
N LYS A 717 8.09 -8.12 34.15
CA LYS A 717 6.94 -9.05 34.12
C LYS A 717 7.41 -10.49 33.91
N TYR A 718 6.89 -11.44 34.70
CA TYR A 718 7.03 -12.86 34.36
C TYR A 718 6.23 -13.19 33.09
N ILE A 719 6.92 -13.75 32.09
CA ILE A 719 6.35 -14.25 30.84
C ILE A 719 6.55 -15.77 30.80
N SER A 720 5.53 -16.52 30.42
CA SER A 720 5.58 -17.98 30.45
C SER A 720 6.39 -18.59 29.31
N LYS A 721 7.01 -19.75 29.58
CA LYS A 721 7.68 -20.57 28.56
C LYS A 721 6.81 -20.84 27.33
N ASP A 722 5.54 -21.15 27.56
CA ASP A 722 4.60 -21.51 26.49
C ASP A 722 4.21 -20.29 25.64
N TRP A 723 4.25 -19.07 26.19
CA TRP A 723 4.11 -17.81 25.44
C TRP A 723 5.33 -17.53 24.56
N ILE A 724 6.55 -17.77 25.07
CA ILE A 724 7.80 -17.61 24.31
C ILE A 724 7.84 -18.63 23.16
N ILE A 725 7.47 -19.89 23.42
CA ILE A 725 7.30 -20.92 22.39
C ILE A 725 6.25 -20.53 21.35
N GLN A 726 5.08 -20.02 21.76
CA GLN A 726 4.06 -19.49 20.86
C GLN A 726 4.64 -18.42 19.91
N HIS A 727 5.43 -17.47 20.43
CA HIS A 727 6.01 -16.40 19.61
C HIS A 727 7.15 -16.87 18.72
N ILE A 728 7.99 -17.80 19.16
CA ILE A 728 9.01 -18.45 18.31
C ILE A 728 8.37 -19.05 17.04
N ARG A 729 7.25 -19.77 17.19
CA ARG A 729 6.53 -20.37 16.05
C ARG A 729 5.93 -19.30 15.14
N GLU A 730 5.25 -18.29 15.71
CA GLU A 730 4.56 -17.22 14.98
C GLU A 730 5.56 -16.30 14.24
N LEU A 731 6.71 -15.97 14.84
CA LEU A 731 7.80 -15.22 14.20
C LEU A 731 8.35 -15.96 12.98
N SER A 732 8.66 -17.25 13.16
CA SER A 732 9.18 -18.12 12.10
C SER A 732 8.17 -18.28 10.94
N TYR A 733 6.87 -18.29 11.25
CA TYR A 733 5.78 -18.30 10.27
C TYR A 733 5.77 -17.02 9.40
N PHE A 734 6.10 -15.86 9.98
CA PHE A 734 6.30 -14.60 9.24
C PHE A 734 7.73 -14.39 8.72
N LYS A 735 8.56 -15.43 8.68
CA LYS A 735 9.98 -15.36 8.30
C LYS A 735 10.79 -14.33 9.12
N MET A 736 10.36 -13.97 10.33
CA MET A 736 11.20 -13.30 11.32
C MET A 736 12.14 -14.35 11.95
N ASN A 737 13.32 -13.92 12.41
CA ASN A 737 14.42 -14.84 12.71
C ASN A 737 15.13 -14.61 14.06
N ALA A 738 14.71 -13.63 14.88
CA ALA A 738 15.31 -13.40 16.20
C ALA A 738 14.28 -13.06 17.31
N ILE A 739 14.58 -13.46 18.54
CA ILE A 739 13.89 -13.01 19.76
C ILE A 739 14.92 -12.69 20.86
N GLN A 740 14.80 -11.52 21.50
CA GLN A 740 15.68 -11.05 22.56
C GLN A 740 14.95 -11.14 23.91
N LEU A 741 15.55 -11.87 24.85
CA LEU A 741 14.98 -12.16 26.17
C LEU A 741 15.68 -11.27 27.21
N HIS A 742 15.08 -10.12 27.52
CA HIS A 742 15.54 -9.21 28.58
C HIS A 742 15.01 -9.71 29.91
N PHE A 743 15.90 -10.28 30.73
CA PHE A 743 15.55 -11.07 31.93
C PHE A 743 16.00 -10.47 33.27
N SER A 744 16.67 -9.33 33.27
CA SER A 744 17.13 -8.61 34.48
C SER A 744 16.81 -7.12 34.38
N GLU A 745 16.13 -6.56 35.39
CA GLU A 745 15.80 -5.13 35.48
C GLU A 745 15.60 -4.72 36.95
N ASN A 746 15.42 -3.43 37.22
CA ASN A 746 15.28 -2.79 38.54
C ASN A 746 14.33 -3.51 39.51
N ILE A 747 13.30 -4.21 39.01
CA ILE A 747 12.28 -4.88 39.83
C ILE A 747 12.30 -6.41 39.77
N GLY A 748 13.04 -7.05 38.86
CA GLY A 748 13.00 -8.52 38.72
C GLY A 748 14.22 -9.14 38.03
N PHE A 749 14.48 -10.41 38.37
CA PHE A 749 15.51 -11.24 37.72
C PHE A 749 14.92 -12.63 37.46
N ARG A 750 14.72 -12.96 36.18
CA ARG A 750 13.62 -13.86 35.77
C ARG A 750 14.05 -15.17 35.11
N ILE A 751 15.35 -15.46 35.13
CA ILE A 751 15.89 -16.81 34.88
C ILE A 751 16.55 -17.30 36.19
N GLU A 752 16.44 -18.60 36.44
CA GLU A 752 17.12 -19.32 37.51
C GLU A 752 18.66 -19.11 37.48
N SER A 753 19.24 -18.84 38.65
CA SER A 753 20.68 -18.69 38.88
C SER A 753 21.13 -19.67 39.97
N ASP A 754 22.19 -20.42 39.69
CA ASP A 754 22.97 -21.21 40.66
C ASP A 754 24.13 -20.37 41.22
N PHE A 755 24.61 -19.35 40.48
CA PHE A 755 25.68 -18.45 40.92
C PHE A 755 25.22 -17.52 42.06
N ASP A 756 24.03 -16.93 41.95
CA ASP A 756 23.33 -16.28 43.05
C ASP A 756 21.81 -16.58 43.05
N PRO A 757 21.37 -17.61 43.80
CA PRO A 757 19.96 -17.90 44.00
C PRO A 757 19.18 -16.81 44.76
N ALA A 758 19.83 -15.81 45.36
CA ALA A 758 19.14 -14.77 46.13
C ALA A 758 18.45 -13.73 45.24
N ILE A 759 19.10 -13.27 44.15
CA ILE A 759 18.50 -12.31 43.19
C ILE A 759 17.32 -12.87 42.37
N VAL A 760 17.15 -14.19 42.25
CA VAL A 760 16.07 -14.77 41.41
C VAL A 760 14.69 -14.35 41.94
N SER A 761 13.84 -13.76 41.09
CA SER A 761 12.48 -13.29 41.43
C SER A 761 11.60 -14.38 42.04
N LYS A 762 11.13 -14.18 43.28
CA LYS A 762 10.32 -15.18 44.01
C LYS A 762 8.83 -15.19 43.63
N ASP A 763 8.38 -14.20 42.86
CA ASP A 763 7.03 -14.06 42.29
C ASP A 763 6.87 -14.74 40.92
N GLY A 764 7.98 -15.18 40.30
CA GLY A 764 7.97 -15.98 39.06
C GLY A 764 9.29 -15.87 38.29
N TYR A 765 9.81 -16.98 37.78
CA TYR A 765 11.03 -17.08 36.96
C TYR A 765 10.97 -18.33 36.08
N LEU A 766 11.76 -18.37 35.01
CA LEU A 766 11.96 -19.58 34.18
C LEU A 766 13.14 -20.39 34.68
N THR A 767 12.98 -21.71 34.77
CA THR A 767 14.08 -22.62 35.12
C THR A 767 15.06 -22.80 33.94
N LYS A 768 16.31 -23.18 34.23
CA LYS A 768 17.32 -23.54 33.23
C LYS A 768 16.93 -24.77 32.39
N LYS A 769 15.91 -25.53 32.80
CA LYS A 769 15.29 -26.58 31.98
C LYS A 769 14.36 -25.98 30.93
N GLU A 770 13.51 -25.03 31.33
CA GLU A 770 12.54 -24.38 30.45
C GLU A 770 13.21 -23.48 29.41
N ILE A 771 14.32 -22.82 29.77
CA ILE A 771 15.19 -22.13 28.79
C ILE A 771 15.73 -23.10 27.74
N ARG A 772 16.17 -24.31 28.11
CA ARG A 772 16.61 -25.33 27.14
C ARG A 772 15.47 -25.89 26.28
N GLU A 773 14.24 -25.94 26.81
CA GLU A 773 13.05 -26.27 26.02
C GLU A 773 12.72 -25.16 24.99
N ILE A 774 12.85 -23.88 25.38
CA ILE A 774 12.74 -22.71 24.48
C ILE A 774 13.80 -22.76 23.38
N LEU A 775 15.08 -22.94 23.74
CA LEU A 775 16.20 -22.99 22.78
C LEU A 775 16.06 -24.13 21.77
N LYS A 776 15.55 -25.30 22.21
CA LYS A 776 15.27 -26.42 21.31
C LYS A 776 14.18 -26.09 20.29
N GLU A 777 13.08 -25.47 20.71
CA GLU A 777 12.00 -25.08 19.80
C GLU A 777 12.43 -23.91 18.89
N ALA A 778 13.23 -22.97 19.40
CA ALA A 778 13.84 -21.89 18.62
C ALA A 778 14.69 -22.44 17.47
N LYS A 779 15.63 -23.35 17.77
CA LYS A 779 16.47 -24.03 16.77
C LYS A 779 15.64 -24.78 15.72
N LYS A 780 14.63 -25.54 16.14
CA LYS A 780 13.70 -26.25 15.25
C LYS A 780 13.02 -25.28 14.26
N TYR A 781 12.57 -24.12 14.75
CA TYR A 781 11.92 -23.07 13.97
C TYR A 781 12.88 -22.04 13.35
N GLY A 782 14.20 -22.25 13.38
CA GLY A 782 15.17 -21.33 12.78
C GLY A 782 15.20 -19.93 13.40
N ILE A 783 14.81 -19.79 14.67
CA ILE A 783 14.86 -18.54 15.44
C ILE A 783 16.14 -18.49 16.28
N ASN A 784 16.89 -17.39 16.17
CA ASN A 784 17.97 -17.05 17.10
C ASN A 784 17.39 -16.50 18.41
N VAL A 785 18.00 -16.85 19.54
CA VAL A 785 17.62 -16.34 20.86
C VAL A 785 18.77 -15.51 21.41
N ILE A 786 18.50 -14.24 21.72
CA ILE A 786 19.49 -13.30 22.23
C ILE A 786 19.23 -13.11 23.74
N PRO A 787 19.98 -13.76 24.64
CA PRO A 787 19.94 -13.41 26.07
C PRO A 787 20.32 -11.94 26.27
N SER A 788 19.63 -11.28 27.20
CA SER A 788 19.89 -9.89 27.56
C SER A 788 19.95 -9.73 29.08
N LEU A 789 21.17 -9.55 29.59
CA LEU A 789 21.47 -9.17 30.98
C LEU A 789 21.93 -7.72 30.98
N ASP A 790 21.25 -6.89 31.75
CA ASP A 790 21.39 -5.44 31.70
C ASP A 790 22.31 -4.91 32.81
N THR A 791 23.40 -4.26 32.40
CA THR A 791 24.38 -3.61 33.27
C THR A 791 25.05 -2.43 32.55
N PRO A 792 25.55 -1.40 33.25
CA PRO A 792 25.56 -1.19 34.70
C PRO A 792 24.35 -0.40 35.23
N GLY A 793 23.46 0.05 34.33
CA GLY A 793 22.13 0.58 34.67
C GLY A 793 21.18 -0.55 35.08
N HIS A 794 19.93 -0.21 35.38
CA HIS A 794 18.84 -1.19 35.57
C HIS A 794 19.05 -2.30 36.64
N VAL A 795 20.09 -2.19 37.48
CA VAL A 795 20.48 -3.22 38.47
C VAL A 795 19.79 -3.12 39.84
N GLN A 796 18.74 -2.30 40.04
CA GLN A 796 18.12 -2.15 41.37
C GLN A 796 17.66 -3.49 42.00
N HIS A 797 17.30 -4.52 41.22
CA HIS A 797 16.98 -5.83 41.82
C HIS A 797 18.21 -6.51 42.42
N ILE A 798 19.36 -6.47 41.72
CA ILE A 798 20.65 -6.97 42.21
C ILE A 798 21.08 -6.17 43.45
N LEU A 799 20.98 -4.84 43.41
CA LEU A 799 21.41 -3.97 44.52
C LEU A 799 20.50 -4.02 45.76
N LYS A 800 19.31 -4.62 45.69
CA LYS A 800 18.50 -4.97 46.88
C LYS A 800 19.09 -6.15 47.66
N VAL A 801 19.81 -7.05 46.98
CA VAL A 801 20.49 -8.22 47.57
C VAL A 801 21.94 -7.86 47.92
N HIS A 802 22.64 -7.20 47.01
CA HIS A 802 24.05 -6.81 47.11
C HIS A 802 24.23 -5.27 47.09
N PRO A 803 23.77 -4.54 48.13
CA PRO A 803 23.95 -3.08 48.22
C PRO A 803 25.43 -2.67 48.31
N GLU A 804 26.34 -3.59 48.62
CA GLU A 804 27.78 -3.36 48.58
C GLU A 804 28.34 -3.08 47.18
N TYR A 805 27.63 -3.46 46.11
CA TYR A 805 28.03 -3.20 44.71
C TYR A 805 27.40 -1.94 44.11
N GLY A 806 26.64 -1.15 44.88
CA GLY A 806 26.05 0.10 44.39
C GLY A 806 27.08 1.23 44.27
N GLN A 807 27.05 1.98 43.17
CA GLN A 807 28.03 3.04 42.87
C GLN A 807 28.18 4.04 44.02
N VAL A 808 29.42 4.27 44.47
CA VAL A 808 29.71 5.27 45.51
C VAL A 808 29.57 6.71 44.97
N ASP A 809 28.84 7.56 45.71
CA ASP A 809 28.70 8.99 45.46
C ASP A 809 29.81 9.83 46.11
N LYS A 810 29.88 11.13 45.80
CA LYS A 810 30.89 12.05 46.37
C LYS A 810 30.80 12.29 47.89
N TYR A 811 29.81 11.72 48.56
CA TYR A 811 29.61 11.79 50.02
C TYR A 811 29.88 10.43 50.71
N GLY A 812 30.10 9.35 49.95
CA GLY A 812 30.32 7.99 50.44
C GLY A 812 29.05 7.12 50.52
N ASN A 813 27.90 7.59 50.03
CA ASN A 813 26.69 6.78 49.93
C ASN A 813 26.77 5.85 48.72
N LYS A 814 26.08 4.69 48.76
CA LYS A 814 25.97 3.78 47.61
C LYS A 814 24.63 3.97 46.89
N SER A 815 24.68 4.02 45.56
CA SER A 815 23.49 4.04 44.70
C SER A 815 22.67 2.77 44.90
N THR A 816 21.35 2.90 44.85
CA THR A 816 20.41 1.77 44.88
C THR A 816 19.95 1.35 43.48
N VAL A 817 20.37 2.04 42.42
CA VAL A 817 19.88 1.82 41.04
C VAL A 817 20.97 1.49 40.01
N ALA A 818 22.24 1.74 40.33
CA ALA A 818 23.34 1.60 39.38
C ALA A 818 24.60 1.00 40.01
N LEU A 819 25.23 0.09 39.27
CA LEU A 819 26.40 -0.69 39.68
C LEU A 819 27.65 0.19 39.83
N ASP A 820 28.50 -0.08 40.81
CA ASP A 820 29.80 0.57 40.94
C ASP A 820 30.79 0.08 39.86
N VAL A 821 30.86 0.82 38.76
CA VAL A 821 31.79 0.59 37.64
C VAL A 821 33.26 0.87 37.98
N THR A 822 33.54 1.34 39.21
CA THR A 822 34.89 1.55 39.74
C THR A 822 35.34 0.44 40.69
N ASN A 823 34.40 -0.38 41.19
CA ASN A 823 34.65 -1.46 42.15
C ASN A 823 35.00 -2.79 41.43
N PRO A 824 36.22 -3.33 41.58
CA PRO A 824 36.63 -4.56 40.91
C PRO A 824 35.85 -5.80 41.36
N ASP A 825 35.36 -5.85 42.62
CA ASP A 825 34.56 -6.99 43.10
C ASP A 825 33.13 -6.95 42.52
N ALA A 826 32.56 -5.77 42.29
CA ALA A 826 31.28 -5.61 41.60
C ALA A 826 31.36 -6.06 40.13
N ILE A 827 32.41 -5.64 39.41
CA ILE A 827 32.68 -6.08 38.03
C ILE A 827 32.87 -7.60 37.97
N LYS A 828 33.62 -8.17 38.92
CA LYS A 828 33.86 -9.62 39.03
C LYS A 828 32.58 -10.40 39.34
N TYR A 829 31.70 -9.90 40.20
CA TYR A 829 30.39 -10.50 40.47
C TYR A 829 29.53 -10.54 39.19
N ILE A 830 29.44 -9.41 38.47
CA ILE A 830 28.70 -9.34 37.20
C ILE A 830 29.29 -10.27 36.12
N LYS A 831 30.61 -10.36 35.99
CA LYS A 831 31.25 -11.35 35.10
C LYS A 831 30.94 -12.81 35.50
N GLY A 832 30.67 -13.08 36.78
CA GLY A 832 30.15 -14.36 37.25
C GLY A 832 28.75 -14.68 36.70
N LEU A 833 27.83 -13.72 36.76
CA LEU A 833 26.49 -13.84 36.15
C LEU A 833 26.56 -13.99 34.63
N TYR A 834 27.33 -13.15 33.93
CA TYR A 834 27.51 -13.31 32.48
C TYR A 834 28.04 -14.69 32.12
N LYS A 835 29.00 -15.25 32.88
CA LYS A 835 29.52 -16.59 32.63
C LYS A 835 28.42 -17.65 32.75
N GLU A 836 27.62 -17.61 33.82
CA GLU A 836 26.52 -18.55 34.01
C GLU A 836 25.50 -18.52 32.86
N TYR A 837 25.19 -17.34 32.32
CA TYR A 837 24.24 -17.22 31.22
C TYR A 837 24.87 -17.52 29.86
N MET A 838 26.16 -17.26 29.64
CA MET A 838 26.87 -17.79 28.47
C MET A 838 26.91 -19.33 28.48
N ASP A 839 27.19 -19.95 29.64
CA ASP A 839 27.13 -21.41 29.84
C ASP A 839 25.69 -21.99 29.65
N LEU A 840 24.63 -21.17 29.81
CA LEU A 840 23.23 -21.59 29.62
C LEU A 840 22.73 -21.44 28.17
N PHE A 841 23.20 -20.39 27.49
CA PHE A 841 22.80 -20.02 26.12
C PHE A 841 23.83 -20.46 25.06
N GLU A 842 24.65 -21.48 25.37
CA GLU A 842 25.62 -22.08 24.43
C GLU A 842 24.95 -22.44 23.09
N GLY A 843 25.51 -21.92 21.99
CA GLY A 843 24.99 -22.10 20.63
C GLY A 843 24.08 -20.97 20.12
N CYS A 844 23.74 -19.99 20.95
CA CYS A 844 23.29 -18.67 20.49
C CYS A 844 24.48 -17.83 20.01
N THR A 845 24.25 -16.89 19.09
CA THR A 845 25.35 -16.12 18.45
C THR A 845 25.65 -14.78 19.12
N ASP A 846 24.69 -14.23 19.88
CA ASP A 846 24.74 -12.85 20.38
C ASP A 846 24.27 -12.78 21.83
N PHE A 847 24.81 -11.80 22.58
CA PHE A 847 24.41 -11.53 23.97
C PHE A 847 24.30 -10.02 24.14
N HIS A 848 23.13 -9.53 24.56
CA HIS A 848 22.94 -8.11 24.84
C HIS A 848 23.35 -7.79 26.29
N ILE A 849 24.26 -6.83 26.46
CA ILE A 849 24.87 -6.51 27.76
C ILE A 849 24.27 -5.27 28.44
N GLY A 850 23.25 -4.66 27.82
CA GLY A 850 22.53 -3.49 28.35
C GLY A 850 23.22 -2.18 27.99
N GLY A 851 23.39 -1.32 28.99
CA GLY A 851 24.22 -0.11 28.93
C GLY A 851 23.46 1.21 28.78
N ASP A 852 22.13 1.15 28.78
CA ASP A 852 21.20 2.28 28.79
C ASP A 852 21.02 2.91 30.18
N GLU A 853 20.57 4.17 30.16
CA GLU A 853 20.01 5.01 31.25
C GLU A 853 20.75 5.07 32.61
N TYR A 854 21.89 4.41 32.81
CA TYR A 854 22.70 4.21 34.04
C TYR A 854 22.30 5.02 35.29
N MET A 855 22.37 6.36 35.21
CA MET A 855 21.74 7.27 36.17
C MET A 855 21.23 8.56 35.49
N GLU A 856 20.82 8.50 34.23
CA GLU A 856 20.31 9.61 33.42
C GLU A 856 21.33 10.79 33.30
N PHE A 857 22.27 10.68 32.35
CA PHE A 857 23.49 11.48 32.29
C PHE A 857 23.31 13.02 32.21
N ASP A 858 22.13 13.53 31.85
CA ASP A 858 21.79 14.96 31.79
C ASP A 858 21.42 15.58 33.15
N ARG A 859 21.03 14.79 34.16
CA ARG A 859 20.30 15.31 35.33
C ARG A 859 20.83 14.85 36.71
N PRO A 860 20.38 15.49 37.81
CA PRO A 860 20.62 14.99 39.16
C PRO A 860 19.89 13.64 39.38
N PRO A 861 20.49 12.68 40.12
CA PRO A 861 21.67 12.85 40.95
C PRO A 861 23.00 12.77 40.17
N PHE A 862 23.05 12.17 38.98
CA PHE A 862 24.29 11.91 38.24
C PHE A 862 25.19 13.15 38.12
N THR A 863 24.67 14.23 37.56
CA THR A 863 25.44 15.46 37.28
C THR A 863 25.92 16.20 38.53
N THR A 864 25.36 15.89 39.71
CA THR A 864 25.64 16.61 40.97
C THR A 864 26.32 15.77 42.04
N GLN A 865 26.24 14.43 41.98
CA GLN A 865 26.72 13.52 43.03
C GLN A 865 27.74 12.50 42.53
N TYR A 866 27.61 12.00 41.28
CA TYR A 866 28.40 10.88 40.77
C TYR A 866 29.41 11.28 39.70
N LYS A 867 29.07 12.23 38.81
CA LYS A 867 29.93 12.67 37.70
C LYS A 867 31.37 12.98 38.13
N SER A 868 31.55 13.71 39.24
CA SER A 868 32.88 14.05 39.77
C SER A 868 33.67 12.86 40.33
N VAL A 869 33.00 11.80 40.79
CA VAL A 869 33.66 10.57 41.25
C VAL A 869 34.21 9.81 40.04
N LEU A 870 33.38 9.65 39.01
CA LEU A 870 33.73 8.96 37.76
C LEU A 870 34.76 9.73 36.92
N ASP A 871 34.70 11.07 36.93
CA ASP A 871 35.73 11.95 36.35
C ASP A 871 37.08 11.82 37.08
N ASN A 872 37.08 11.69 38.42
CA ASN A 872 38.31 11.52 39.18
C ASN A 872 38.94 10.13 38.96
N TYR A 873 38.13 9.07 39.00
CA TYR A 873 38.60 7.71 38.69
C TYR A 873 39.17 7.59 37.27
N ALA A 874 38.53 8.22 36.27
CA ALA A 874 39.07 8.27 34.91
C ALA A 874 40.47 8.93 34.86
N LYS A 875 40.67 10.01 35.63
CA LYS A 875 41.92 10.78 35.66
C LYS A 875 43.04 10.12 36.45
N GLU A 876 42.69 9.33 37.46
CA GLU A 876 43.63 8.50 38.21
C GLU A 876 44.05 7.25 37.41
N LYS A 877 43.11 6.64 36.68
CA LYS A 877 43.32 5.35 35.99
C LYS A 877 43.86 5.47 34.55
N PHE A 878 43.52 6.52 33.82
CA PHE A 878 43.83 6.65 32.38
C PHE A 878 44.63 7.91 32.03
N GLY A 879 44.28 9.08 32.56
CA GLY A 879 44.99 10.35 32.28
C GLY A 879 44.13 11.59 32.50
N GLN A 880 44.74 12.77 32.61
CA GLN A 880 44.04 14.03 32.97
C GLN A 880 43.00 14.50 31.94
N GLU A 881 43.13 14.04 30.69
CA GLU A 881 42.23 14.27 29.57
C GLU A 881 40.93 13.43 29.62
N TYR A 882 40.97 12.29 30.32
CA TYR A 882 39.87 11.33 30.42
C TYR A 882 38.79 11.81 31.41
N THR A 883 37.57 11.29 31.23
CA THR A 883 36.35 11.72 31.91
C THR A 883 35.47 10.56 32.35
N TRP A 884 34.38 10.85 33.05
CA TRP A 884 33.34 9.86 33.41
C TRP A 884 32.87 9.02 32.21
N LYS A 885 32.88 9.58 30.99
CA LYS A 885 32.50 8.89 29.74
C LYS A 885 33.43 7.72 29.44
N ASP A 886 34.71 7.91 29.73
CA ASP A 886 35.75 6.91 29.56
C ASP A 886 35.66 5.82 30.64
N THR A 887 35.23 6.18 31.86
CA THR A 887 34.89 5.19 32.89
C THR A 887 33.76 4.26 32.42
N MET A 888 32.70 4.80 31.81
CA MET A 888 31.61 3.99 31.24
C MET A 888 32.08 3.17 30.03
N ALA A 889 32.80 3.80 29.09
CA ALA A 889 33.34 3.13 27.90
C ALA A 889 34.32 1.98 28.25
N ASN A 890 35.15 2.14 29.29
CA ASN A 890 36.01 1.07 29.79
C ASN A 890 35.17 -0.09 30.36
N TYR A 891 34.15 0.19 31.15
CA TYR A 891 33.27 -0.86 31.70
C TYR A 891 32.60 -1.65 30.56
N ILE A 892 31.99 -0.94 29.60
CA ILE A 892 31.28 -1.56 28.48
C ILE A 892 32.24 -2.35 27.59
N ASN A 893 33.45 -1.85 27.31
CA ASN A 893 34.48 -2.64 26.63
C ASN A 893 34.92 -3.88 27.43
N ASP A 894 35.09 -3.79 28.76
CA ASP A 894 35.55 -4.90 29.60
C ASP A 894 34.51 -6.03 29.73
N ILE A 895 33.21 -5.69 29.73
CA ILE A 895 32.12 -6.66 29.65
C ILE A 895 31.98 -7.21 28.21
N ALA A 896 32.00 -6.35 27.19
CA ALA A 896 31.91 -6.77 25.79
C ALA A 896 33.05 -7.72 25.37
N ALA A 897 34.28 -7.44 25.80
CA ALA A 897 35.44 -8.31 25.56
C ALA A 897 35.26 -9.67 26.26
N PHE A 898 34.79 -9.70 27.51
CA PHE A 898 34.54 -10.95 28.23
C PHE A 898 33.43 -11.79 27.60
N VAL A 899 32.37 -11.15 27.09
CA VAL A 899 31.29 -11.80 26.33
C VAL A 899 31.79 -12.31 24.96
N HIS A 900 32.70 -11.57 24.33
CA HIS A 900 33.30 -11.97 23.06
C HIS A 900 34.30 -13.14 23.20
N GLU A 901 35.11 -13.14 24.27
CA GLU A 901 35.95 -14.28 24.67
C GLU A 901 35.10 -15.52 25.03
N GLY A 902 33.86 -15.32 25.49
CA GLY A 902 32.85 -16.36 25.68
C GLY A 902 32.22 -16.90 24.39
N GLY A 903 32.59 -16.38 23.21
CA GLY A 903 32.12 -16.86 21.90
C GLY A 903 30.88 -16.16 21.34
N PHE A 904 30.35 -15.14 22.04
CA PHE A 904 29.17 -14.38 21.61
C PHE A 904 29.58 -13.07 20.90
N LYS A 905 28.67 -12.50 20.12
CA LYS A 905 28.74 -11.11 19.69
C LYS A 905 28.04 -10.21 20.73
N PRO A 906 28.76 -9.31 21.42
CA PRO A 906 28.17 -8.40 22.39
C PRO A 906 27.35 -7.29 21.71
N ARG A 907 26.20 -6.97 22.29
CA ARG A 907 25.32 -5.87 21.83
C ARG A 907 24.97 -4.91 22.97
N ILE A 908 24.82 -3.63 22.65
CA ILE A 908 24.47 -2.57 23.60
C ILE A 908 23.42 -1.61 23.05
N TRP A 909 22.71 -0.94 23.95
CA TRP A 909 21.91 0.24 23.62
C TRP A 909 22.80 1.45 23.31
N ASN A 910 22.29 2.38 22.50
CA ASN A 910 23.09 3.48 21.95
C ASN A 910 23.25 4.73 22.83
N ASP A 911 22.45 4.91 23.88
CA ASP A 911 22.33 6.22 24.55
C ASP A 911 23.51 6.59 25.45
N GLY A 912 24.13 5.61 26.11
CA GLY A 912 25.29 5.82 27.00
C GLY A 912 26.65 5.99 26.30
N ILE A 913 26.79 5.55 25.05
CA ILE A 913 28.06 5.54 24.31
C ILE A 913 28.21 6.76 23.39
N TYR A 914 29.44 7.29 23.33
CA TYR A 914 29.76 8.57 22.67
C TYR A 914 28.90 9.74 23.18
N TYR A 915 28.44 9.69 24.44
CA TYR A 915 27.58 10.73 25.01
C TYR A 915 28.28 12.10 25.00
N GLY A 916 27.61 13.11 24.47
CA GLY A 916 28.13 14.45 24.25
C GLY A 916 29.08 14.60 23.07
N GLU A 917 29.29 13.59 22.21
CA GLU A 917 30.15 13.71 21.01
C GLU A 917 29.65 14.78 20.02
N ASN A 918 28.34 15.05 20.02
CA ASN A 918 27.69 16.14 19.29
C ASN A 918 28.01 17.55 19.85
N SER A 919 28.55 17.65 21.06
CA SER A 919 28.77 18.91 21.77
C SER A 919 30.06 19.61 21.35
N TRP A 920 30.03 20.94 21.36
CA TRP A 920 31.19 21.82 21.17
C TRP A 920 31.88 22.22 22.49
N SER A 921 31.26 21.96 23.64
CA SER A 921 31.69 22.44 24.95
C SER A 921 32.01 21.34 25.96
N GLU A 922 31.78 20.07 25.61
CA GLU A 922 32.15 18.92 26.43
C GLU A 922 33.39 18.21 25.88
N ASN A 923 34.21 17.65 26.78
CA ASN A 923 35.22 16.66 26.40
C ASN A 923 34.52 15.45 25.75
N LYS A 924 35.14 14.94 24.68
CA LYS A 924 34.72 13.75 23.94
C LYS A 924 35.23 12.48 24.61
N GLN A 925 34.61 11.35 24.30
CA GLN A 925 35.09 10.04 24.74
C GLN A 925 36.43 9.73 24.05
N GLN A 926 37.48 9.47 24.82
CA GLN A 926 38.83 9.16 24.36
C GLN A 926 39.04 7.64 24.16
N ILE A 927 38.42 6.82 25.00
CA ILE A 927 38.47 5.35 24.85
C ILE A 927 37.69 4.93 23.58
N LYS A 928 38.39 4.29 22.63
CA LYS A 928 37.77 3.65 21.46
C LYS A 928 36.97 2.43 21.91
N MET A 929 35.72 2.30 21.45
CA MET A 929 34.95 1.07 21.61
C MET A 929 35.53 -0.05 20.73
N HIS A 930 35.27 -1.30 21.10
CA HIS A 930 35.46 -2.42 20.18
C HIS A 930 34.48 -2.33 19.00
N ASP A 931 34.98 -2.60 17.78
CA ASP A 931 34.23 -2.47 16.52
C ASP A 931 33.30 -3.64 16.23
N TYR A 932 33.53 -4.79 16.88
CA TYR A 932 32.63 -5.95 16.88
C TYR A 932 31.39 -5.78 17.78
N ILE A 933 31.25 -4.67 18.52
CA ILE A 933 30.07 -4.40 19.35
C ILE A 933 28.92 -3.96 18.45
N GLY A 934 27.83 -4.74 18.47
CA GLY A 934 26.57 -4.39 17.83
C GLY A 934 25.81 -3.31 18.60
N ILE A 935 25.18 -2.39 17.88
CA ILE A 935 24.50 -1.22 18.45
C ILE A 935 22.99 -1.34 18.21
N ASP A 936 22.23 -1.61 19.26
CA ASP A 936 20.79 -1.50 19.26
C ASP A 936 20.41 -0.01 19.38
N PHE A 937 20.07 0.61 18.25
CA PHE A 937 19.84 2.05 18.17
C PHE A 937 18.36 2.37 18.40
N TRP A 938 18.03 2.75 19.63
CA TRP A 938 16.67 3.01 20.11
C TRP A 938 16.38 4.50 20.32
N SER A 939 17.38 5.30 20.72
CA SER A 939 17.18 6.65 21.26
C SER A 939 17.92 7.75 20.50
N GLN A 940 17.18 8.80 20.16
CA GLN A 940 17.70 10.12 19.80
C GLN A 940 16.67 11.16 20.23
N MET A 941 16.68 11.50 21.52
CA MET A 941 15.68 12.40 22.09
C MET A 941 15.97 13.86 21.74
N GLY A 942 14.99 14.57 21.15
CA GLY A 942 15.15 15.99 20.79
C GLY A 942 15.42 16.93 21.96
N TRP A 943 15.10 16.52 23.19
CA TRP A 943 15.41 17.22 24.43
C TRP A 943 16.80 16.88 25.01
N ASN A 944 17.45 15.79 24.56
CA ASN A 944 18.81 15.42 24.96
C ASN A 944 19.76 15.36 23.74
N PRO A 945 20.31 16.51 23.30
CA PRO A 945 21.20 16.57 22.14
C PRO A 945 22.57 15.90 22.38
N SER A 946 22.89 15.51 23.62
CA SER A 946 24.13 14.79 23.95
C SER A 946 24.05 13.30 23.61
N ILE A 947 22.86 12.70 23.44
CA ILE A 947 22.76 11.33 22.90
C ILE A 947 23.36 11.29 21.49
N ALA A 948 24.29 10.36 21.24
CA ALA A 948 25.07 10.29 20.02
C ALA A 948 24.21 9.94 18.78
N ARG A 949 24.43 10.65 17.68
CA ARG A 949 23.77 10.39 16.39
C ARG A 949 24.24 9.09 15.77
N LEU A 950 23.38 8.47 14.96
CA LEU A 950 23.67 7.26 14.18
C LEU A 950 24.99 7.38 13.40
N GLU A 951 25.16 8.52 12.74
CA GLU A 951 26.36 8.93 11.99
C GLU A 951 27.66 8.86 12.82
N THR A 952 27.60 9.02 14.14
CA THR A 952 28.75 8.88 15.04
C THR A 952 29.19 7.42 15.14
N PHE A 953 28.26 6.47 15.30
CA PHE A 953 28.58 5.04 15.40
C PHE A 953 29.20 4.53 14.09
N ILE A 954 28.61 4.92 12.95
CA ILE A 954 29.15 4.64 11.61
C ILE A 954 30.59 5.18 11.48
N LYS A 955 30.82 6.46 11.82
CA LYS A 955 32.16 7.09 11.77
C LYS A 955 33.18 6.52 12.75
N LYS A 956 32.74 5.89 13.85
CA LYS A 956 33.62 5.20 14.82
C LYS A 956 33.92 3.76 14.42
N GLY A 957 33.25 3.22 13.39
CA GLY A 957 33.53 1.94 12.78
C GLY A 957 32.55 0.80 13.14
N HIS A 958 31.44 1.09 13.82
CA HIS A 958 30.42 0.08 14.08
C HIS A 958 29.68 -0.25 12.78
N LYS A 959 29.67 -1.54 12.41
CA LYS A 959 29.04 -2.06 11.19
C LYS A 959 27.69 -2.74 11.43
N ASP A 960 27.39 -3.06 12.68
CA ASP A 960 26.20 -3.82 13.05
C ASP A 960 25.25 -2.95 13.87
N ILE A 961 24.40 -2.17 13.18
CA ILE A 961 23.47 -1.26 13.83
C ILE A 961 22.03 -1.74 13.59
N TYR A 962 21.32 -2.03 14.67
CA TYR A 962 19.98 -2.59 14.66
C TYR A 962 18.96 -1.46 14.90
N ASN A 963 17.93 -1.38 14.05
CA ASN A 963 16.92 -0.34 14.09
C ASN A 963 15.84 -0.67 15.12
N VAL A 964 15.91 -0.04 16.29
CA VAL A 964 14.99 -0.25 17.42
C VAL A 964 14.16 1.01 17.67
N ASN A 965 13.76 1.69 16.58
CA ASN A 965 13.10 3.00 16.56
C ASN A 965 11.81 3.04 17.41
N ALA A 966 11.90 3.66 18.59
CA ALA A 966 10.81 3.75 19.56
C ALA A 966 9.53 4.35 18.95
N SER A 967 9.67 5.37 18.09
CA SER A 967 8.55 6.05 17.40
C SER A 967 7.75 5.15 16.46
N PHE A 968 8.24 3.94 16.16
CA PHE A 968 7.52 2.93 15.39
C PHE A 968 7.27 1.61 16.14
N PHE A 969 8.12 1.25 17.10
CA PHE A 969 8.28 -0.13 17.54
C PHE A 969 8.11 -0.40 19.04
N TYR A 970 7.93 0.63 19.87
CA TYR A 970 7.74 0.45 21.32
C TYR A 970 6.28 0.21 21.68
N TYR A 971 5.94 -1.04 22.04
CA TYR A 971 4.74 -1.38 22.81
C TYR A 971 5.08 -1.36 24.29
N VAL A 972 4.34 -0.58 25.08
CA VAL A 972 4.68 -0.32 26.49
C VAL A 972 3.46 -0.45 27.39
N LEU A 973 3.61 -1.17 28.52
CA LEU A 973 2.66 -1.20 29.62
C LEU A 973 2.91 0.01 30.54
N ARG A 974 2.47 1.20 30.14
CA ARG A 974 2.94 2.47 30.75
C ARG A 974 2.45 2.70 32.19
N PRO A 975 3.17 3.44 33.04
CA PRO A 975 2.71 3.78 34.40
C PRO A 975 1.46 4.68 34.43
N SER A 976 1.23 5.48 33.40
CA SER A 976 0.05 6.34 33.19
C SER A 976 -0.65 6.06 31.85
N LYS A 977 -1.95 6.36 31.74
CA LYS A 977 -2.70 6.24 30.48
C LYS A 977 -2.51 7.49 29.60
N PRO A 978 -2.27 7.37 28.28
CA PRO A 978 -2.21 8.51 27.37
C PRO A 978 -3.50 9.35 27.31
N ASN A 979 -3.36 10.64 27.03
CA ASN A 979 -4.49 11.59 26.90
C ASN A 979 -5.11 11.63 25.49
N ASP A 980 -4.58 10.86 24.54
CA ASP A 980 -4.99 10.83 23.13
C ASP A 980 -6.02 9.72 22.79
N GLY A 981 -6.48 8.99 23.81
CA GLY A 981 -7.46 7.91 23.67
C GLY A 981 -6.86 6.50 23.55
N ARG A 982 -5.53 6.36 23.45
CA ARG A 982 -4.87 5.04 23.56
C ARG A 982 -5.09 4.40 24.92
N GLU A 983 -5.10 3.06 24.96
CA GLU A 983 -5.02 2.33 26.21
C GLU A 983 -3.64 2.41 26.86
N GLN A 984 -3.60 2.11 28.16
CA GLN A 984 -2.37 2.17 28.95
C GLN A 984 -1.33 1.11 28.50
N HIS A 985 -1.80 0.05 27.84
CA HIS A 985 -1.02 -0.97 27.15
C HIS A 985 -1.15 -0.69 25.63
N SER A 986 -0.12 -0.14 24.99
CA SER A 986 -0.21 0.31 23.59
C SER A 986 1.14 0.65 22.97
N PHE A 987 1.16 0.83 21.64
CA PHE A 987 2.25 1.51 20.94
C PHE A 987 2.23 3.03 21.16
N ASP A 988 3.31 3.73 20.80
CA ASP A 988 3.41 5.19 21.00
C ASP A 988 2.46 6.05 20.16
N TYR A 989 1.82 5.48 19.13
CA TYR A 989 0.81 6.14 18.30
C TYR A 989 -0.40 5.21 18.03
N LEU A 990 -1.50 5.80 17.57
CA LEU A 990 -2.67 5.07 17.07
C LEU A 990 -2.40 4.46 15.68
N ASN A 991 -3.06 3.34 15.36
CA ASN A 991 -2.97 2.63 14.08
C ASN A 991 -1.51 2.30 13.68
N GLN A 992 -0.72 1.83 14.66
CA GLN A 992 0.72 1.64 14.48
C GLN A 992 1.05 0.60 13.40
N ASP A 993 0.21 -0.42 13.23
CA ASP A 993 0.24 -1.37 12.11
C ASP A 993 0.27 -0.67 10.74
N GLN A 994 -0.64 0.27 10.52
CA GLN A 994 -0.73 1.05 9.29
C GLN A 994 0.47 2.00 9.14
N ARG A 995 0.95 2.59 10.23
CA ARG A 995 2.16 3.43 10.22
C ARG A 995 3.41 2.65 9.81
N ILE A 996 3.65 1.49 10.39
CA ILE A 996 4.80 0.63 10.04
C ILE A 996 4.71 0.22 8.55
N TYR A 997 3.53 -0.18 8.08
CA TYR A 997 3.36 -0.61 6.69
C TYR A 997 3.53 0.54 5.67
N ASN A 998 2.94 1.70 5.94
CA ASN A 998 2.92 2.83 5.01
C ASN A 998 4.18 3.70 5.08
N GLU A 999 4.63 4.06 6.29
CA GLU A 999 5.64 5.12 6.53
C GLU A 999 7.05 4.57 6.75
N TRP A 1000 7.20 3.46 7.47
CA TRP A 1000 8.50 2.97 7.91
C TRP A 1000 9.33 2.35 6.76
N THR A 1001 10.65 2.43 6.89
CA THR A 1001 11.63 1.78 6.01
C THR A 1001 12.96 1.57 6.76
N PRO A 1002 13.79 0.57 6.45
CA PRO A 1002 14.92 0.14 7.29
C PRO A 1002 15.92 1.23 7.67
N GLY A 1003 16.19 2.17 6.77
CA GLY A 1003 17.08 3.32 6.99
C GLY A 1003 16.50 4.40 7.93
N GLN A 1004 15.23 4.30 8.35
CA GLN A 1004 14.57 5.24 9.24
C GLN A 1004 14.74 4.82 10.71
N PHE A 1005 15.84 5.25 11.32
CA PHE A 1005 16.16 5.07 12.74
C PHE A 1005 15.47 6.16 13.60
N GLN A 1006 15.53 6.02 14.94
CA GLN A 1006 15.02 7.06 15.84
C GLN A 1006 15.76 8.39 15.57
N GLY A 1007 15.03 9.40 15.08
CA GLY A 1007 15.57 10.75 14.81
C GLY A 1007 16.70 10.83 13.76
N ASN A 1008 16.96 9.77 12.98
CA ASN A 1008 18.06 9.68 12.01
C ASN A 1008 17.58 8.92 10.76
N THR A 1009 18.05 9.29 9.57
CA THR A 1009 17.72 8.60 8.31
C THR A 1009 18.99 8.33 7.49
N ILE A 1010 19.13 7.11 6.97
CA ILE A 1010 20.17 6.68 6.02
C ILE A 1010 19.54 5.91 4.85
N ASP A 1011 20.35 5.44 3.90
CA ASP A 1011 19.86 4.60 2.78
C ASP A 1011 19.37 3.23 3.29
N ASP A 1012 18.23 2.77 2.77
CA ASP A 1012 17.62 1.48 3.13
C ASP A 1012 18.48 0.26 2.80
N ASN A 1013 19.42 0.39 1.87
CA ASN A 1013 20.33 -0.66 1.42
C ASN A 1013 21.72 -0.53 2.06
N SER A 1014 21.88 0.32 3.08
CA SER A 1014 23.16 0.55 3.72
C SER A 1014 23.62 -0.68 4.51
N GLU A 1015 24.84 -1.17 4.20
CA GLU A 1015 25.45 -2.36 4.82
C GLU A 1015 25.56 -2.30 6.36
N VAL A 1016 25.39 -1.12 6.97
CA VAL A 1016 25.42 -0.96 8.43
C VAL A 1016 24.12 -1.37 9.15
N ILE A 1017 23.04 -1.63 8.39
CA ILE A 1017 21.72 -2.00 8.94
C ILE A 1017 21.70 -3.50 9.24
N GLY A 1018 22.16 -3.86 10.44
CA GLY A 1018 22.22 -5.25 10.91
C GLY A 1018 20.83 -5.88 11.13
N GLY A 1019 19.81 -5.07 11.42
CA GLY A 1019 18.46 -5.57 11.64
C GLY A 1019 17.41 -4.52 12.02
N ALA A 1020 16.22 -4.98 12.37
CA ALA A 1020 15.15 -4.17 12.97
C ALA A 1020 14.40 -4.95 14.06
N SER A 1021 13.96 -4.27 15.13
CA SER A 1021 13.31 -4.91 16.29
C SER A 1021 12.02 -4.21 16.72
N LEU A 1022 10.95 -4.99 16.91
CA LEU A 1022 9.85 -4.60 17.79
C LEU A 1022 10.31 -4.69 19.25
N ALA A 1023 9.80 -3.86 20.16
CA ALA A 1023 10.11 -3.93 21.59
C ALA A 1023 8.85 -3.92 22.46
N ILE A 1024 8.75 -4.93 23.33
CA ILE A 1024 7.74 -5.05 24.38
C ILE A 1024 8.39 -4.64 25.70
N TRP A 1025 7.84 -3.60 26.33
CA TRP A 1025 8.31 -3.06 27.62
C TRP A 1025 7.19 -3.11 28.68
N CYS A 1026 7.54 -3.53 29.89
CA CYS A 1026 6.59 -3.92 30.93
C CYS A 1026 6.65 -3.03 32.19
N ASP A 1027 6.83 -1.71 32.04
CA ASP A 1027 7.01 -0.72 33.12
C ASP A 1027 6.01 -0.89 34.29
N LYS A 1028 4.75 -1.17 33.94
CA LYS A 1028 3.65 -1.53 34.84
C LYS A 1028 3.27 -3.00 34.58
N PRO A 1029 3.98 -3.98 35.15
CA PRO A 1029 3.92 -5.37 34.69
C PRO A 1029 2.56 -6.03 34.90
N ASP A 1030 1.81 -5.64 35.93
CA ASP A 1030 0.51 -6.22 36.28
C ASP A 1030 -0.68 -5.64 35.49
N LEU A 1031 -0.43 -4.78 34.49
CA LEU A 1031 -1.47 -4.06 33.77
C LEU A 1031 -2.41 -4.98 32.96
N VAL A 1032 -1.85 -5.99 32.29
CA VAL A 1032 -2.58 -6.97 31.46
C VAL A 1032 -1.91 -8.36 31.52
N THR A 1033 -2.58 -9.40 31.01
CA THR A 1033 -1.96 -10.73 30.83
C THR A 1033 -1.10 -10.78 29.57
N GLU A 1034 -0.19 -11.75 29.51
CA GLU A 1034 0.62 -12.02 28.32
C GLU A 1034 -0.23 -12.31 27.06
N ASP A 1035 -1.43 -12.86 27.21
CA ASP A 1035 -2.37 -13.09 26.10
C ASP A 1035 -2.96 -11.80 25.49
N VAL A 1036 -3.06 -10.71 26.28
CA VAL A 1036 -3.44 -9.39 25.77
C VAL A 1036 -2.27 -8.78 25.00
N ILE A 1037 -1.03 -8.95 25.48
CA ILE A 1037 0.18 -8.52 24.75
C ILE A 1037 0.21 -9.22 23.37
N THR A 1038 -0.03 -10.54 23.31
CA THR A 1038 -0.15 -11.30 22.05
C THR A 1038 -1.18 -10.71 21.08
N ALA A 1039 -2.32 -10.24 21.60
CA ALA A 1039 -3.39 -9.66 20.79
C ALA A 1039 -3.07 -8.24 20.32
N ASP A 1040 -2.46 -7.42 21.18
CA ASP A 1040 -2.15 -6.02 20.91
C ASP A 1040 -1.05 -5.85 19.87
N ILE A 1041 0.03 -6.65 19.91
CA ILE A 1041 1.16 -6.57 18.97
C ILE A 1041 0.91 -7.29 17.63
N SER A 1042 -0.24 -7.96 17.50
CA SER A 1042 -0.51 -8.97 16.48
C SER A 1042 -0.42 -8.47 15.04
N LYS A 1043 -0.74 -7.19 14.80
CA LYS A 1043 -0.75 -6.56 13.46
C LYS A 1043 0.57 -5.87 13.14
N GLU A 1044 1.16 -5.24 14.15
CA GLU A 1044 2.42 -4.51 14.12
C GLU A 1044 3.58 -5.46 13.82
N LEU A 1045 3.58 -6.66 14.41
CA LEU A 1045 4.51 -7.74 14.04
C LEU A 1045 4.40 -8.13 12.57
N ARG A 1046 3.17 -8.27 12.04
CA ARG A 1046 2.94 -8.65 10.63
C ARG A 1046 3.42 -7.54 9.69
N SER A 1047 3.18 -6.29 10.05
CA SER A 1047 3.63 -5.11 9.29
C SER A 1047 5.16 -4.98 9.30
N LEU A 1048 5.81 -5.16 10.46
CA LEU A 1048 7.27 -5.21 10.58
C LEU A 1048 7.86 -6.36 9.76
N ALA A 1049 7.29 -7.57 9.87
CA ALA A 1049 7.74 -8.73 9.11
C ALA A 1049 7.71 -8.45 7.59
N SER A 1050 6.59 -7.93 7.06
CA SER A 1050 6.51 -7.63 5.63
C SER A 1050 7.45 -6.51 5.21
N LYS A 1051 7.63 -5.45 6.01
CA LYS A 1051 8.46 -4.29 5.64
C LYS A 1051 9.96 -4.48 5.84
N SER A 1052 10.37 -5.36 6.76
CA SER A 1052 11.78 -5.76 6.93
C SER A 1052 12.18 -6.86 5.94
N TRP A 1053 11.23 -7.70 5.52
CA TRP A 1053 11.45 -8.68 4.46
C TRP A 1053 11.44 -8.03 3.06
N ASN A 1054 10.38 -7.31 2.70
CA ASN A 1054 10.24 -6.56 1.44
C ASN A 1054 9.86 -5.10 1.72
N THR A 1055 10.84 -4.19 1.64
CA THR A 1055 10.66 -2.76 1.94
C THR A 1055 9.60 -2.09 1.06
N SER A 1056 9.40 -2.62 -0.15
CA SER A 1056 8.45 -2.13 -1.15
C SER A 1056 7.09 -2.85 -1.11
N SER A 1057 6.77 -3.60 -0.05
CA SER A 1057 5.46 -4.23 0.20
C SER A 1057 4.28 -3.28 -0.11
N ASN A 1058 4.36 -2.03 0.34
CA ASN A 1058 3.33 -0.99 0.15
C ASN A 1058 3.20 -0.46 -1.30
N LYS A 1059 4.07 -0.88 -2.23
CA LYS A 1059 3.99 -0.64 -3.69
C LYS A 1059 3.45 -1.87 -4.46
N ILE A 1060 3.23 -2.98 -3.76
CA ILE A 1060 2.72 -4.25 -4.28
C ILE A 1060 1.25 -4.44 -3.87
N ALA A 1061 0.91 -4.13 -2.62
CA ALA A 1061 -0.46 -4.15 -2.10
C ALA A 1061 -0.72 -3.05 -1.08
N THR A 1062 -1.97 -2.60 -1.02
CA THR A 1062 -2.48 -1.68 0.01
C THR A 1062 -2.50 -2.33 1.40
N ILE A 1063 -2.60 -1.50 2.44
CA ILE A 1063 -2.74 -1.95 3.83
C ILE A 1063 -4.00 -2.82 4.04
N ASP A 1064 -5.08 -2.57 3.29
CA ASP A 1064 -6.33 -3.31 3.46
C ASP A 1064 -6.30 -4.69 2.76
N GLU A 1065 -5.72 -4.78 1.56
CA GLU A 1065 -5.43 -6.07 0.91
C GLU A 1065 -4.50 -6.94 1.77
N PHE A 1066 -3.45 -6.33 2.32
CA PHE A 1066 -2.53 -6.98 3.25
C PHE A 1066 -3.26 -7.50 4.50
N LYS A 1067 -4.16 -6.68 5.08
CA LYS A 1067 -5.02 -7.04 6.22
C LYS A 1067 -5.98 -8.18 5.90
N GLU A 1068 -6.59 -8.20 4.72
CA GLU A 1068 -7.42 -9.33 4.30
C GLU A 1068 -6.61 -10.61 4.13
N ASN A 1069 -5.42 -10.53 3.53
CA ASN A 1069 -4.60 -11.71 3.24
C ASN A 1069 -4.01 -12.32 4.51
N TYR A 1070 -3.45 -11.53 5.44
CA TYR A 1070 -2.97 -12.12 6.71
C TYR A 1070 -4.12 -12.63 7.60
N LYS A 1071 -5.33 -12.06 7.49
CA LYS A 1071 -6.52 -12.54 8.20
C LYS A 1071 -7.02 -13.90 7.71
N LYS A 1072 -6.79 -14.24 6.43
CA LYS A 1072 -7.05 -15.57 5.86
C LYS A 1072 -5.97 -16.58 6.29
N LEU A 1073 -4.69 -16.18 6.27
CA LEU A 1073 -3.57 -17.01 6.74
C LEU A 1073 -3.65 -17.34 8.24
N GLY A 1074 -4.14 -16.38 9.03
CA GLY A 1074 -4.26 -16.50 10.47
C GLY A 1074 -2.90 -16.53 11.16
N ASN A 1075 -2.74 -17.51 12.04
CA ASN A 1075 -1.54 -17.73 12.84
C ASN A 1075 -0.88 -19.06 12.41
N VAL A 1076 0.32 -19.34 12.92
CA VAL A 1076 1.04 -20.60 12.71
C VAL A 1076 0.24 -21.82 13.18
N ALA A 1077 0.54 -23.00 12.63
CA ALA A 1077 0.06 -24.26 13.20
C ALA A 1077 0.63 -24.47 14.63
N ALA A 1078 -0.15 -25.07 15.51
CA ALA A 1078 0.14 -25.17 16.95
C ALA A 1078 0.43 -23.81 17.62
N PHE A 1079 -0.23 -22.74 17.21
CA PHE A 1079 -0.10 -21.40 17.81
C PHE A 1079 -0.53 -21.32 19.29
N LYS A 1080 -1.45 -22.17 19.75
CA LYS A 1080 -1.95 -22.09 21.13
C LYS A 1080 -0.85 -22.46 22.13
N LYS A 1081 -0.72 -21.69 23.21
CA LYS A 1081 0.19 -22.01 24.33
C LYS A 1081 -0.04 -23.45 24.82
N GLY A 1082 1.05 -24.19 25.02
CA GLY A 1082 1.03 -25.61 25.40
C GLY A 1082 0.58 -26.61 24.33
N SER A 1083 0.28 -26.18 23.09
CA SER A 1083 -0.11 -27.10 22.00
C SER A 1083 1.08 -27.69 21.22
N SER A 1084 0.84 -28.84 20.60
CA SER A 1084 1.78 -29.56 19.74
C SER A 1084 1.20 -29.73 18.33
N LEU A 1085 2.06 -29.73 17.32
CA LEU A 1085 1.73 -30.17 15.96
C LEU A 1085 1.27 -31.64 15.96
N PRO A 1086 0.51 -32.09 14.95
CA PRO A 1086 0.22 -33.50 14.75
C PRO A 1086 1.49 -34.30 14.45
N GLU A 1087 1.53 -35.57 14.85
CA GLU A 1087 2.58 -36.49 14.42
C GLU A 1087 2.45 -36.80 12.92
N VAL A 1088 3.59 -36.81 12.22
CA VAL A 1088 3.70 -37.16 10.80
C VAL A 1088 4.68 -38.32 10.63
N LYS A 1089 4.54 -39.07 9.54
CA LYS A 1089 5.49 -40.15 9.20
C LYS A 1089 6.83 -39.51 8.80
N PRO A 1090 7.98 -40.07 9.22
CA PRO A 1090 9.28 -39.60 8.77
C PRO A 1090 9.44 -39.66 7.24
N VAL A 1091 10.36 -38.86 6.69
CA VAL A 1091 10.79 -38.97 5.28
C VAL A 1091 11.26 -40.41 5.02
N LYS A 1092 10.65 -41.07 4.04
CA LYS A 1092 10.92 -42.47 3.68
C LYS A 1092 11.96 -42.53 2.58
N GLU A 1093 12.89 -43.46 2.66
CA GLU A 1093 13.70 -43.82 1.48
C GLU A 1093 12.89 -44.77 0.58
N VAL A 1094 12.81 -44.46 -0.72
CA VAL A 1094 12.31 -45.44 -1.70
C VAL A 1094 13.43 -46.44 -1.99
N VAL A 1095 13.22 -47.70 -1.61
CA VAL A 1095 14.11 -48.82 -1.91
C VAL A 1095 13.69 -49.43 -3.25
N GLU A 1096 14.53 -49.26 -4.28
CA GLU A 1096 14.29 -49.87 -5.59
C GLU A 1096 14.88 -51.29 -5.61
N LEU A 1097 14.03 -52.28 -5.85
CA LEU A 1097 14.39 -53.70 -5.82
C LEU A 1097 14.70 -54.21 -7.24
N THR A 1098 15.84 -54.87 -7.39
CA THR A 1098 16.43 -55.25 -8.68
C THR A 1098 16.14 -56.71 -9.01
N TYR A 1099 15.17 -56.94 -9.88
CA TYR A 1099 14.72 -58.29 -10.27
C TYR A 1099 15.42 -58.88 -11.51
N ASN A 1100 16.36 -58.17 -12.14
CA ASN A 1100 16.90 -58.51 -13.47
C ASN A 1100 17.48 -59.93 -13.58
N GLU A 1101 18.33 -60.35 -12.63
CA GLU A 1101 18.91 -61.70 -12.67
C GLU A 1101 17.85 -62.78 -12.33
N LEU A 1102 16.91 -62.49 -11.42
CA LEU A 1102 15.81 -63.40 -11.09
C LEU A 1102 14.91 -63.64 -12.31
N ASN A 1103 14.55 -62.59 -13.05
CA ASN A 1103 13.78 -62.70 -14.29
C ASN A 1103 14.51 -63.54 -15.35
N GLN A 1104 15.80 -63.28 -15.59
CA GLN A 1104 16.61 -64.05 -16.54
C GLN A 1104 16.72 -65.54 -16.16
N LEU A 1105 16.79 -65.86 -14.86
CA LEU A 1105 16.79 -67.24 -14.39
C LEU A 1105 15.40 -67.90 -14.51
N ILE A 1106 14.32 -67.17 -14.26
CA ILE A 1106 12.94 -67.64 -14.48
C ILE A 1106 12.73 -67.97 -15.96
N GLU A 1107 13.03 -67.04 -16.88
CA GLU A 1107 12.95 -67.27 -18.33
C GLU A 1107 13.81 -68.47 -18.77
N LYS A 1108 15.05 -68.57 -18.25
CA LYS A 1108 15.95 -69.70 -18.53
C LYS A 1108 15.35 -71.04 -18.10
N VAL A 1109 14.67 -71.10 -16.97
CA VAL A 1109 14.03 -72.33 -16.46
C VAL A 1109 12.75 -72.66 -17.24
N GLU A 1110 11.94 -71.66 -17.58
CA GLU A 1110 10.76 -71.84 -18.42
C GLU A 1110 11.10 -72.33 -19.84
N GLY A 1111 12.30 -72.04 -20.32
CA GLY A 1111 12.84 -72.56 -21.58
C GLY A 1111 13.37 -74.00 -21.54
N LEU A 1112 13.37 -74.69 -20.39
CA LEU A 1112 13.86 -76.06 -20.28
C LEU A 1112 12.80 -77.11 -20.64
N ASN A 1113 13.18 -78.07 -21.48
CA ASN A 1113 12.36 -79.24 -21.76
C ASN A 1113 12.46 -80.26 -20.61
N GLY A 1114 11.36 -80.49 -19.89
CA GLY A 1114 11.32 -81.44 -18.76
C GLY A 1114 11.58 -82.89 -19.15
N ASP A 1115 11.41 -83.26 -20.42
CA ASP A 1115 11.71 -84.60 -20.91
C ASP A 1115 13.22 -84.90 -20.99
N ASP A 1116 14.10 -83.92 -20.94
CA ASP A 1116 15.56 -84.13 -21.03
C ASP A 1116 16.19 -84.52 -19.68
N TYR A 1117 15.43 -84.42 -18.58
CA TYR A 1117 15.92 -84.54 -17.20
C TYR A 1117 15.25 -85.68 -16.42
N THR A 1118 15.86 -86.07 -15.30
CA THR A 1118 15.21 -86.99 -14.35
C THR A 1118 14.07 -86.27 -13.65
N LYS A 1119 12.91 -86.94 -13.56
CA LYS A 1119 11.68 -86.35 -13.02
C LYS A 1119 11.88 -85.71 -11.64
N GLU A 1120 12.58 -86.38 -10.74
CA GLU A 1120 12.88 -85.87 -9.39
C GLU A 1120 13.63 -84.52 -9.42
N SER A 1121 14.64 -84.38 -10.28
CA SER A 1121 15.40 -83.12 -10.39
C SER A 1121 14.59 -81.99 -11.04
N PHE A 1122 13.71 -82.33 -12.00
CA PHE A 1122 12.88 -81.35 -12.68
C PHE A 1122 11.65 -80.92 -11.85
N ASP A 1123 11.01 -81.83 -11.12
CA ASP A 1123 9.91 -81.52 -10.20
C ASP A 1123 10.40 -80.55 -9.11
N ASN A 1124 11.57 -80.82 -8.50
CA ASN A 1124 12.19 -79.94 -7.49
C ASN A 1124 12.48 -78.53 -8.05
N LEU A 1125 13.01 -78.42 -9.27
CA LEU A 1125 13.26 -77.12 -9.91
C LEU A 1125 11.94 -76.35 -10.16
N ASN A 1126 10.85 -77.04 -10.48
CA ASN A 1126 9.55 -76.40 -10.68
C ASN A 1126 8.94 -75.88 -9.36
N GLU A 1127 9.21 -76.49 -8.21
CA GLU A 1127 8.82 -75.92 -6.92
C GLU A 1127 9.58 -74.60 -6.63
N VAL A 1128 10.89 -74.57 -6.86
CA VAL A 1128 11.68 -73.34 -6.68
C VAL A 1128 11.35 -72.26 -7.71
N LEU A 1129 11.03 -72.63 -8.96
CA LEU A 1129 10.48 -71.71 -9.96
C LEU A 1129 9.17 -71.07 -9.50
N LYS A 1130 8.30 -71.85 -8.83
CA LYS A 1130 7.01 -71.39 -8.30
C LYS A 1130 7.20 -70.43 -7.13
N GLU A 1131 8.16 -70.68 -6.24
CA GLU A 1131 8.57 -69.71 -5.21
C GLU A 1131 9.14 -68.43 -5.84
N ALA A 1132 10.05 -68.55 -6.81
CA ALA A 1132 10.67 -67.42 -7.50
C ALA A 1132 9.63 -66.51 -8.18
N LYS A 1133 8.66 -67.10 -8.89
CA LYS A 1133 7.53 -66.38 -9.50
C LYS A 1133 6.60 -65.73 -8.47
N ALA A 1134 6.39 -66.37 -7.31
CA ALA A 1134 5.60 -65.79 -6.23
C ALA A 1134 6.30 -64.62 -5.50
N LEU A 1135 7.62 -64.49 -5.65
CA LEU A 1135 8.42 -63.41 -5.08
C LEU A 1135 8.47 -62.16 -5.99
N LEU A 1136 8.23 -62.30 -7.30
CA LEU A 1136 8.21 -61.18 -8.25
C LEU A 1136 7.15 -60.13 -7.86
N GLY A 1137 7.60 -58.92 -7.53
CA GLY A 1137 6.73 -57.83 -7.07
C GLY A 1137 6.20 -57.99 -5.64
N ALA A 1138 6.61 -59.04 -4.91
CA ALA A 1138 6.20 -59.33 -3.54
C ALA A 1138 7.35 -59.22 -2.52
N ALA A 1139 8.61 -59.21 -2.98
CA ALA A 1139 9.78 -58.96 -2.13
C ALA A 1139 9.76 -57.55 -1.53
N LYS A 1140 10.40 -57.42 -0.37
CA LYS A 1140 10.54 -56.19 0.44
C LYS A 1140 12.00 -55.80 0.62
N THR A 1141 12.95 -56.73 0.48
CA THR A 1141 14.39 -56.45 0.50
C THR A 1141 15.08 -57.05 -0.74
N GLN A 1142 16.28 -56.54 -1.05
CA GLN A 1142 17.11 -57.13 -2.11
C GLN A 1142 17.64 -58.51 -1.68
N GLU A 1143 17.89 -58.72 -0.39
CA GLU A 1143 18.37 -60.00 0.16
C GLU A 1143 17.39 -61.16 -0.07
N GLU A 1144 16.07 -60.89 -0.03
CA GLU A 1144 15.05 -61.88 -0.41
C GLU A 1144 15.20 -62.31 -1.88
N ILE A 1145 15.47 -61.35 -2.78
CA ILE A 1145 15.66 -61.58 -4.22
C ILE A 1145 16.98 -62.31 -4.48
N ASP A 1146 18.08 -61.87 -3.88
CA ASP A 1146 19.42 -62.44 -4.07
C ASP A 1146 19.52 -63.87 -3.50
N SER A 1147 18.82 -64.12 -2.39
CA SER A 1147 18.63 -65.47 -1.83
C SER A 1147 17.84 -66.37 -2.79
N MET A 1148 16.76 -65.86 -3.40
CA MET A 1148 15.97 -66.61 -4.38
C MET A 1148 16.72 -66.86 -5.69
N VAL A 1149 17.49 -65.87 -6.16
CA VAL A 1149 18.43 -66.00 -7.29
C VAL A 1149 19.42 -67.12 -7.02
N SER A 1150 19.98 -67.18 -5.81
CA SER A 1150 20.92 -68.25 -5.41
C SER A 1150 20.23 -69.61 -5.35
N LYS A 1151 19.06 -69.72 -4.69
CA LYS A 1151 18.27 -70.95 -4.61
C LYS A 1151 17.85 -71.47 -6.00
N LEU A 1152 17.51 -70.59 -6.93
CA LEU A 1152 17.14 -70.94 -8.30
C LEU A 1152 18.38 -71.35 -9.13
N LYS A 1153 19.52 -70.66 -8.98
CA LYS A 1153 20.82 -71.08 -9.56
C LYS A 1153 21.21 -72.49 -9.09
N ASP A 1154 21.13 -72.76 -7.80
CA ASP A 1154 21.47 -74.07 -7.24
C ASP A 1154 20.51 -75.16 -7.70
N SER A 1155 19.21 -74.84 -7.84
CA SER A 1155 18.22 -75.78 -8.38
C SER A 1155 18.49 -76.13 -9.85
N ILE A 1156 18.91 -75.15 -10.66
CA ILE A 1156 19.36 -75.38 -12.05
C ILE A 1156 20.63 -76.25 -12.09
N ASN A 1157 21.60 -75.98 -11.21
CA ASN A 1157 22.86 -76.72 -11.14
C ASN A 1157 22.67 -78.18 -10.68
N ASN A 1158 21.59 -78.49 -9.97
CA ASN A 1158 21.25 -79.84 -9.50
C ASN A 1158 20.36 -80.64 -10.47
N LEU A 1159 20.07 -80.11 -11.66
CA LEU A 1159 19.41 -80.86 -12.73
C LEU A 1159 20.25 -82.07 -13.16
N LYS A 1160 19.61 -83.24 -13.26
CA LYS A 1160 20.24 -84.48 -13.73
C LYS A 1160 19.64 -84.81 -15.09
N ILE A 1161 20.47 -84.83 -16.13
CA ILE A 1161 20.08 -85.23 -17.49
C ILE A 1161 19.69 -86.72 -17.48
N LYS A 1162 18.73 -87.14 -18.31
CA LYS A 1162 18.50 -88.57 -18.59
C LYS A 1162 19.66 -89.14 -19.42
N GLU A 1163 20.35 -90.14 -18.89
CA GLU A 1163 21.35 -90.90 -19.66
C GLU A 1163 20.65 -91.87 -20.63
N ASP A 1164 20.59 -91.51 -21.92
CA ASP A 1164 20.56 -92.50 -23.00
C ASP A 1164 22.00 -93.01 -23.27
N GLY A 1165 22.15 -94.32 -23.48
CA GLY A 1165 23.46 -94.99 -23.35
C GLY A 1165 24.35 -95.08 -24.61
N ASN A 1166 25.64 -95.34 -24.35
CA ASN A 1166 26.79 -95.43 -25.28
C ASN A 1166 27.25 -94.10 -25.91
N GLY A 1167 28.55 -93.83 -26.07
CA GLY A 1167 29.73 -94.57 -25.63
C GLY A 1167 30.98 -94.28 -26.49
N ASP A 1168 32.16 -94.27 -25.87
CA ASP A 1168 33.52 -94.21 -26.48
C ASP A 1168 33.91 -92.92 -27.26
N ASN A 1169 34.89 -92.12 -26.80
CA ASN A 1169 36.36 -92.20 -27.02
C ASN A 1169 36.81 -91.70 -28.43
N GLU A 1170 37.93 -91.00 -28.64
CA GLU A 1170 39.22 -90.92 -27.91
C GLU A 1170 39.79 -89.48 -27.71
N THR A 1171 41.00 -89.38 -27.13
CA THR A 1171 41.84 -88.18 -26.85
C THR A 1171 43.05 -88.14 -27.83
N PRO A 1172 44.24 -87.51 -27.63
CA PRO A 1172 44.72 -86.45 -26.68
C PRO A 1172 45.62 -85.33 -27.31
N SER A 1173 45.98 -84.28 -26.53
CA SER A 1173 47.40 -83.85 -26.37
C SER A 1173 47.66 -82.69 -25.36
N VAL A 1174 48.46 -83.02 -24.34
CA VAL A 1174 49.18 -82.23 -23.28
C VAL A 1174 50.36 -81.40 -23.88
N PRO A 1175 51.05 -80.39 -23.23
CA PRO A 1175 51.18 -80.03 -21.78
C PRO A 1175 51.10 -78.53 -21.34
N GLY A 1176 51.10 -78.27 -20.02
CA GLY A 1176 51.61 -77.00 -19.43
C GLY A 1176 51.17 -76.64 -17.99
N THR A 1177 52.02 -76.84 -16.97
CA THR A 1177 51.90 -76.39 -15.55
C THR A 1177 53.03 -75.39 -15.19
N PRO A 1178 53.09 -74.67 -14.02
CA PRO A 1178 52.50 -74.86 -12.66
C PRO A 1178 51.53 -73.71 -12.21
N GLY A 1179 50.84 -73.64 -11.05
CA GLY A 1179 50.94 -74.27 -9.71
C GLY A 1179 51.57 -73.31 -8.66
N ASN A 1180 51.14 -73.07 -7.40
CA ASN A 1180 50.14 -73.61 -6.42
C ASN A 1180 49.77 -72.43 -5.44
N SER A 1181 48.90 -72.35 -4.40
CA SER A 1181 48.11 -73.20 -3.44
C SER A 1181 46.97 -72.30 -2.82
N ASN A 1182 46.23 -72.47 -1.69
CA ASN A 1182 46.27 -73.35 -0.48
C ASN A 1182 44.86 -73.61 0.19
N LYS A 1183 44.61 -73.16 1.45
CA LYS A 1183 43.52 -73.58 2.41
C LYS A 1183 43.47 -72.67 3.69
N PRO A 1184 42.55 -72.80 4.71
CA PRO A 1184 41.19 -73.40 4.82
C PRO A 1184 40.13 -72.66 5.74
N GLU A 1185 38.94 -73.26 5.96
CA GLU A 1185 38.03 -73.20 7.18
C GLU A 1185 37.27 -71.88 7.56
N ASN A 1186 36.25 -71.81 8.46
CA ASN A 1186 34.99 -72.55 8.79
C ASN A 1186 34.20 -71.75 9.92
N GLU A 1187 32.97 -71.96 10.44
CA GLU A 1187 31.75 -72.82 10.24
C GLU A 1187 30.49 -72.24 10.98
N GLY A 1188 29.24 -72.50 10.54
CA GLY A 1188 27.97 -72.47 11.34
C GLY A 1188 27.25 -71.11 11.63
N SER A 1189 25.97 -71.03 12.06
CA SER A 1189 24.82 -71.99 12.07
C SER A 1189 23.46 -71.35 12.53
N ASN A 1190 22.29 -71.86 12.05
CA ASN A 1190 20.95 -71.94 12.71
C ASN A 1190 20.14 -70.64 13.04
N ASN A 1191 18.91 -70.42 12.52
CA ASN A 1191 17.53 -70.88 12.98
C ASN A 1191 16.74 -69.78 13.77
N ILE A 1192 15.39 -69.68 13.88
CA ILE A 1192 14.19 -70.39 13.34
C ILE A 1192 12.91 -69.52 13.55
N GLU A 1193 11.91 -69.60 12.64
CA GLU A 1193 10.41 -69.41 12.75
C GLU A 1193 9.76 -68.26 13.62
N ASN A 1194 8.47 -67.87 13.52
CA ASN A 1194 7.23 -68.51 13.00
C ASN A 1194 6.12 -67.49 12.54
N SER A 1195 4.99 -67.99 11.99
CA SER A 1195 3.80 -67.25 11.44
C SER A 1195 2.54 -67.40 12.36
N PRO A 1196 1.22 -67.15 12.02
CA PRO A 1196 0.45 -66.91 10.75
C PRO A 1196 -0.42 -65.60 10.71
N LYS A 1197 -0.99 -65.10 9.58
CA LYS A 1197 -2.28 -65.37 8.82
C LYS A 1197 -3.58 -65.31 9.65
N THR A 1198 -4.78 -64.90 9.19
CA THR A 1198 -5.56 -65.00 7.90
C THR A 1198 -6.46 -63.75 7.64
N GLY A 1199 -7.31 -63.55 6.60
CA GLY A 1199 -7.71 -64.26 5.35
C GLY A 1199 -9.13 -63.82 4.85
N ASP A 1200 -9.47 -63.99 3.57
CA ASP A 1200 -10.57 -63.30 2.83
C ASP A 1200 -11.84 -64.16 2.49
N GLU A 1201 -12.88 -63.56 1.85
CA GLU A 1201 -13.45 -63.95 0.50
C GLU A 1201 -14.95 -63.61 0.16
N PHE A 1202 -15.17 -63.18 -1.12
CA PHE A 1202 -16.30 -63.33 -2.09
C PHE A 1202 -17.81 -62.97 -1.86
N GLY A 1203 -18.54 -62.84 -2.99
CA GLY A 1203 -20.01 -62.69 -3.21
C GLY A 1203 -20.48 -63.55 -4.42
N PRO A 1204 -21.50 -63.21 -5.28
CA PRO A 1204 -22.48 -62.10 -5.29
C PRO A 1204 -23.97 -62.50 -5.68
N TRP A 1205 -24.84 -61.48 -5.90
CA TRP A 1205 -26.22 -61.48 -6.51
C TRP A 1205 -27.49 -61.94 -5.73
N GLY A 1206 -28.56 -61.13 -5.84
CA GLY A 1206 -29.95 -61.37 -5.34
C GLY A 1206 -30.85 -60.11 -5.51
N ILE A 1207 -32.19 -60.24 -5.65
CA ILE A 1207 -33.07 -59.16 -6.20
C ILE A 1207 -34.48 -59.01 -5.52
N VAL A 1208 -34.98 -57.75 -5.48
CA VAL A 1208 -36.39 -57.25 -5.31
C VAL A 1208 -37.02 -56.94 -3.91
N ALA A 1209 -37.13 -55.64 -3.65
CA ALA A 1209 -38.23 -54.77 -3.12
C ALA A 1209 -39.33 -55.22 -2.12
N ILE A 1210 -39.75 -54.29 -1.23
CA ILE A 1210 -41.07 -53.59 -1.28
C ILE A 1210 -41.15 -52.34 -0.36
N SER A 1211 -42.05 -51.41 -0.71
CA SER A 1211 -42.19 -50.01 -0.22
C SER A 1211 -42.93 -49.80 1.12
N THR A 1212 -42.70 -48.66 1.79
CA THR A 1212 -43.79 -47.74 2.22
C THR A 1212 -43.29 -46.31 2.51
N VAL A 1213 -44.21 -45.36 2.79
CA VAL A 1213 -44.02 -43.89 2.74
C VAL A 1213 -44.71 -43.20 3.93
N ILE A 1214 -44.22 -42.03 4.41
CA ILE A 1214 -45.05 -40.90 4.88
C ILE A 1214 -44.22 -39.60 5.09
N LEU A 1215 -44.86 -38.44 4.92
CA LEU A 1215 -44.30 -37.08 5.05
C LEU A 1215 -44.36 -36.56 6.51
N GLY A 1216 -43.56 -35.53 6.83
CA GLY A 1216 -43.74 -34.71 8.02
C GLY A 1216 -42.94 -33.40 7.97
N SER A 1217 -43.63 -32.25 7.95
CA SER A 1217 -43.01 -30.93 7.73
C SER A 1217 -43.35 -29.91 8.84
N VAL A 1218 -42.45 -28.93 9.03
CA VAL A 1218 -42.76 -27.52 9.36
C VAL A 1218 -43.04 -27.08 10.83
N ILE A 1219 -42.42 -25.93 11.19
CA ILE A 1219 -42.71 -24.94 12.27
C ILE A 1219 -42.19 -25.14 13.73
N MET A 1220 -41.41 -24.11 14.17
CA MET A 1220 -41.30 -23.34 15.44
C MET A 1220 -41.72 -23.95 16.83
N TYR A 1221 -41.35 -23.44 18.03
CA TYR A 1221 -40.97 -22.06 18.44
C TYR A 1221 -40.39 -21.94 19.88
N ARG A 1222 -39.77 -20.79 20.17
CA ARG A 1222 -39.60 -20.07 21.49
C ARG A 1222 -39.04 -20.74 22.77
N LYS A 1223 -37.85 -20.25 23.14
CA LYS A 1223 -37.51 -19.50 24.39
C LYS A 1223 -38.41 -19.65 25.63
N ARG A 1224 -37.79 -20.09 26.74
CA ARG A 1224 -37.67 -19.43 28.08
C ARG A 1224 -36.76 -20.31 28.98
N ASN A 1225 -36.10 -19.87 30.06
CA ASN A 1225 -36.27 -18.67 30.91
C ASN A 1225 -34.98 -18.41 31.74
N LYS A 1226 -34.64 -17.14 32.03
CA LYS A 1226 -33.99 -16.61 33.28
C LYS A 1226 -32.62 -17.18 33.76
N LYS A 1227 -31.80 -16.47 34.56
CA LYS A 1227 -31.51 -15.03 34.84
C LYS A 1227 -30.33 -15.01 35.87
N VAL A 1228 -29.85 -13.82 36.27
CA VAL A 1228 -28.91 -13.55 37.39
C VAL A 1228 -27.42 -13.78 37.01
N VAL A 1229 -26.51 -12.82 37.20
CA VAL A 1229 -26.68 -11.37 37.48
C VAL A 1229 -26.71 -10.61 36.16
#